data_AF-A0A7W7C5S3-F1
#
_entry.id   AF-A0A7W7C5S3-F1
#
_cell.length_a   1.000
_cell.length_b   1.000
_cell.length_c   1.000
_cell.angle_alpha   90.00
_cell.angle_beta   90.00
_cell.angle_gamma   90.00
#
_symmetry.space_group_name_H-M   'P 1'
#
loop_
_entity.id
_entity.type
_entity.pdbx_description
1 polymer ?
#
loop_
_entity_poly.entity_id
_entity_poly.type
_entity_poly.pdbx_seq_one_letter_code
_entity_poly.pdbx_strand_id
1 'polypeptide(L)'
;MSRTLVVVGNGMVGHRLVQAVRERDLTGAWRIVVLAEEPRPAYDRVALSSYVDSWDELALRLPGAEFDGDEQVELCLGDPATALDTVARTVITASGRVLAYDALVLATGSAPFVPPVPGHDLPGCFVYRTIADLDEIRAAAKDVGSGVVVGGGLLGLEAANVLRGLGLTTAVVELAPRLMPVQVDEGGGALLRRQIESLGITVHCGVSVQSVEPGLRLALSDGGALETGLLVFSAGIRPRDQLARTAGLGVGQRGGIVVDSSCRTTASDVYAIGECALAGGQVYGLVGPGYAMAEVVADRLLGGAAEFTGADTATKLKLLGVDVASFGDAHATAANALEVVHSDPVSGRYQKLVISDDASTLLGGVLVGDASAYALLRPLVGRPLPGEPGALLAGPGAGAGVGISAMPDDAQVCSCHAVTKAQIRCAITESGCADVPALKSCTKAGTGCGSCVPMLKQLLTACGVEQSTALCEHFSHSRAELFEIVRATGVRTFSELVGKHGTGRGCDICKPVVASILASLGSRHVLDGEQATLQDTNDHFLANIQRNGTYSVVPRIPGGEITPAKLLVIAEVARDFDLYTKITGGQRIDLFGATVDQLPLIWRRLVDAGFESGHAYGKALRTVKSCVGQTWCRYGVQDSVGLAVELELRYRGLRSPHKIKAGVSGCARECAEARSKDFGVIATEEGWNLYVGGNGGFTPRHADLLVSDVDRETLIRLIDRFLMFYVRTADRLQRTAGWIEAMDGGLDHLRAVVVEDSLGIGAELETAMAQHVEGYADEWRGVLEDEEKLSRFASFVNAPGTPDPSISFRSERGQPVPVLLGIPEVTAP
;
A
#
# COMPACT_ATOMS: atom_id res chain seq x y z
N MET A 1 9.62 -46.22 -4.00
CA MET A 1 8.23 -45.77 -4.12
C MET A 1 8.13 -44.47 -3.35
N SER A 2 7.53 -43.43 -3.93
CA SER A 2 7.27 -42.19 -3.21
C SER A 2 6.26 -42.44 -2.10
N ARG A 3 6.51 -41.86 -0.92
CA ARG A 3 5.60 -41.89 0.22
C ARG A 3 4.43 -40.93 -0.04
N THR A 4 3.27 -41.21 0.52
CA THR A 4 2.07 -40.37 0.36
C THR A 4 1.82 -39.52 1.59
N LEU A 5 1.85 -38.20 1.41
CA LEU A 5 1.43 -37.21 2.40
C LEU A 5 0.01 -36.75 2.07
N VAL A 6 -0.93 -36.93 2.99
CA VAL A 6 -2.27 -36.36 2.86
C VAL A 6 -2.37 -35.11 3.73
N VAL A 7 -2.81 -33.99 3.16
CA VAL A 7 -3.04 -32.72 3.87
C VAL A 7 -4.53 -32.42 3.87
N VAL A 8 -5.15 -32.40 5.05
CA VAL A 8 -6.58 -32.11 5.21
C VAL A 8 -6.75 -30.64 5.58
N GLY A 9 -7.16 -29.84 4.60
CA GLY A 9 -7.34 -28.40 4.71
C GLY A 9 -6.36 -27.63 3.82
N ASN A 10 -6.91 -26.81 2.92
CA ASN A 10 -6.15 -25.97 1.97
C ASN A 10 -6.24 -24.47 2.30
N GLY A 11 -6.27 -24.14 3.59
CA GLY A 11 -6.12 -22.74 4.03
C GLY A 11 -4.65 -22.29 3.92
N MET A 12 -4.37 -21.03 4.30
CA MET A 12 -3.02 -20.45 4.28
C MET A 12 -1.95 -21.38 4.88
N VAL A 13 -2.25 -22.02 6.02
CA VAL A 13 -1.32 -22.91 6.73
C VAL A 13 -1.09 -24.23 6.01
N GLY A 14 -2.15 -24.85 5.47
CA GLY A 14 -2.03 -26.07 4.67
C GLY A 14 -1.23 -25.82 3.39
N HIS A 15 -1.52 -24.71 2.70
CA HIS A 15 -0.74 -24.25 1.55
C HIS A 15 0.74 -24.06 1.88
N ARG A 16 1.05 -23.38 3.00
CA ARG A 16 2.45 -23.18 3.43
C ARG A 16 3.18 -24.48 3.70
N LEU A 17 2.52 -25.46 4.32
CA LEU A 17 3.11 -26.78 4.54
C LEU A 17 3.50 -27.43 3.21
N VAL A 18 2.58 -27.44 2.23
CA VAL A 18 2.84 -28.03 0.91
C VAL A 18 4.05 -27.34 0.27
N GLN A 19 4.06 -26.00 0.25
CA GLN A 19 5.22 -25.23 -0.25
C GLN A 19 6.52 -25.61 0.45
N ALA A 20 6.54 -25.64 1.79
CA ALA A 20 7.74 -25.94 2.56
C ALA A 20 8.26 -27.37 2.31
N VAL A 21 7.37 -28.35 2.14
CA VAL A 21 7.75 -29.73 1.77
C VAL A 21 8.32 -29.75 0.35
N ARG A 22 7.65 -29.11 -0.63
CA ARG A 22 8.11 -29.07 -2.03
C ARG A 22 9.44 -28.34 -2.20
N GLU A 23 9.66 -27.26 -1.45
CA GLU A 23 10.92 -26.50 -1.43
C GLU A 23 12.12 -27.31 -0.91
N ARG A 24 11.88 -28.31 -0.05
CA ARG A 24 12.93 -29.06 0.67
C ARG A 24 13.10 -30.50 0.19
N ASP A 25 12.06 -31.11 -0.37
CA ASP A 25 12.11 -32.47 -0.91
C ASP A 25 12.72 -32.50 -2.32
N LEU A 26 14.04 -32.33 -2.39
CA LEU A 26 14.78 -32.33 -3.65
C LEU A 26 14.79 -33.70 -4.35
N THR A 27 14.42 -34.77 -3.63
CA THR A 27 14.44 -36.14 -4.14
C THR A 27 13.09 -36.62 -4.66
N GLY A 28 12.02 -35.83 -4.46
CA GLY A 28 10.65 -36.26 -4.75
C GLY A 28 10.23 -37.48 -3.92
N ALA A 29 10.66 -37.54 -2.66
CA ALA A 29 10.33 -38.61 -1.74
C ALA A 29 8.83 -38.65 -1.40
N TRP A 30 8.13 -37.50 -1.47
CA TRP A 30 6.73 -37.34 -1.11
C TRP A 30 5.85 -36.97 -2.30
N ARG A 31 4.82 -37.79 -2.54
CA ARG A 31 3.61 -37.39 -3.27
C ARG A 31 2.63 -36.78 -2.27
N ILE A 32 2.08 -35.61 -2.58
CA ILE A 32 1.19 -34.86 -1.70
C ILE A 32 -0.23 -34.86 -2.27
N VAL A 33 -1.22 -35.19 -1.45
CA VAL A 33 -2.65 -35.07 -1.79
C VAL A 33 -3.30 -34.10 -0.83
N VAL A 34 -3.80 -32.98 -1.34
CA VAL A 34 -4.45 -31.93 -0.54
C VAL A 34 -5.95 -32.07 -0.68
N LEU A 35 -6.66 -32.21 0.43
CA LEU A 35 -8.12 -32.30 0.50
C LEU A 35 -8.68 -30.98 1.02
N ALA A 36 -9.55 -30.33 0.24
CA ALA A 36 -10.15 -29.05 0.60
C ALA A 36 -11.69 -29.13 0.59
N GLU A 37 -12.30 -28.56 1.63
CA GLU A 37 -13.75 -28.37 1.71
C GLU A 37 -14.23 -27.31 0.70
N GLU A 38 -13.48 -26.21 0.59
CA GLU A 38 -13.84 -25.12 -0.30
C GLU A 38 -13.53 -25.50 -1.76
N PRO A 39 -14.37 -25.10 -2.73
CA PRO A 39 -14.18 -25.42 -4.15
C PRO A 39 -13.15 -24.49 -4.82
N ARG A 40 -12.19 -23.94 -4.06
CA ARG A 40 -11.28 -22.88 -4.49
C ARG A 40 -9.85 -23.14 -4.00
N PRO A 41 -8.83 -22.71 -4.76
CA PRO A 41 -7.44 -22.71 -4.30
C PRO A 41 -7.24 -21.87 -3.03
N ALA A 42 -6.12 -22.08 -2.35
CA ALA A 42 -5.78 -21.34 -1.15
C ALA A 42 -5.70 -19.82 -1.38
N TYR A 43 -6.28 -19.05 -0.48
CA TYR A 43 -6.35 -17.60 -0.54
C TYR A 43 -6.01 -16.97 0.83
N ASP A 44 -5.67 -15.69 0.83
CA ASP A 44 -5.37 -14.92 2.04
C ASP A 44 -6.66 -14.60 2.81
N ARG A 45 -6.94 -15.41 3.84
CA ARG A 45 -8.09 -15.19 4.72
C ARG A 45 -7.88 -14.06 5.72
N VAL A 46 -6.63 -13.67 6.00
CA VAL A 46 -6.34 -12.50 6.85
C VAL A 46 -6.75 -11.22 6.12
N ALA A 47 -6.63 -11.21 4.79
CA ALA A 47 -7.09 -10.13 3.93
C ALA A 47 -8.56 -10.27 3.48
N LEU A 48 -9.38 -11.13 4.10
CA LEU A 48 -10.75 -11.40 3.64
C LEU A 48 -11.61 -10.12 3.49
N SER A 49 -11.38 -9.13 4.35
CA SER A 49 -12.07 -7.84 4.28
C SER A 49 -11.76 -7.02 3.03
N SER A 50 -10.61 -7.21 2.36
CA SER A 50 -10.30 -6.53 1.08
C SER A 50 -11.00 -7.16 -0.12
N TYR A 51 -11.62 -8.33 0.03
CA TYR A 51 -12.47 -8.92 -1.02
C TYR A 51 -13.55 -7.95 -1.49
N VAL A 52 -14.08 -7.12 -0.59
CA VAL A 52 -15.17 -6.19 -0.88
C VAL A 52 -14.75 -4.99 -1.74
N ASP A 53 -13.46 -4.75 -1.89
CA ASP A 53 -12.92 -3.64 -2.70
C ASP A 53 -13.16 -3.87 -4.20
N SER A 54 -13.04 -5.14 -4.65
CA SER A 54 -13.18 -5.53 -6.05
C SER A 54 -14.24 -6.61 -6.30
N TRP A 55 -14.61 -7.37 -5.27
CA TRP A 55 -15.38 -8.62 -5.36
C TRP A 55 -14.75 -9.65 -6.30
N ASP A 56 -13.42 -9.60 -6.44
CA ASP A 56 -12.63 -10.50 -7.25
C ASP A 56 -11.84 -11.45 -6.36
N GLU A 57 -12.17 -12.74 -6.42
CA GLU A 57 -11.53 -13.77 -5.58
C GLU A 57 -10.07 -14.00 -5.97
N LEU A 58 -9.71 -13.68 -7.23
CA LEU A 58 -8.33 -13.80 -7.72
C LEU A 58 -7.39 -12.84 -7.00
N ALA A 59 -7.89 -11.70 -6.54
CA ALA A 59 -7.12 -10.71 -5.80
C ALA A 59 -6.65 -11.23 -4.42
N LEU A 60 -7.32 -12.23 -3.86
CA LEU A 60 -6.95 -12.87 -2.59
C LEU A 60 -6.14 -14.16 -2.78
N ARG A 61 -6.03 -14.68 -4.00
CA ARG A 61 -5.38 -15.98 -4.25
C ARG A 61 -3.91 -15.92 -3.81
N LEU A 62 -3.47 -16.95 -3.07
CA LEU A 62 -2.07 -17.03 -2.67
C LEU A 62 -1.19 -17.38 -3.89
N PRO A 63 0.05 -16.86 -3.97
CA PRO A 63 0.99 -17.27 -5.00
C PRO A 63 1.21 -18.78 -5.01
N GLY A 64 1.08 -19.40 -6.18
CA GLY A 64 1.25 -20.84 -6.38
C GLY A 64 0.14 -21.72 -5.79
N ALA A 65 -1.03 -21.16 -5.44
CA ALA A 65 -2.13 -21.88 -4.78
C ALA A 65 -2.73 -23.05 -5.58
N GLU A 66 -2.55 -23.08 -6.89
CA GLU A 66 -3.07 -24.13 -7.79
C GLU A 66 -2.07 -25.28 -7.98
N PHE A 67 -0.80 -25.08 -7.64
CA PHE A 67 0.29 -26.04 -7.88
C PHE A 67 0.41 -26.51 -9.34
N ASP A 68 0.04 -25.64 -10.29
CA ASP A 68 0.07 -25.93 -11.72
C ASP A 68 1.47 -26.39 -12.17
N GLY A 69 1.52 -27.53 -12.84
CA GLY A 69 2.76 -28.13 -13.34
C GLY A 69 3.58 -28.93 -12.31
N ASP A 70 3.13 -29.07 -11.07
CA ASP A 70 3.76 -29.97 -10.09
C ASP A 70 3.06 -31.33 -10.04
N GLU A 71 3.59 -32.31 -10.79
CA GLU A 71 3.05 -33.68 -10.85
C GLU A 71 3.06 -34.43 -9.51
N GLN A 72 3.74 -33.91 -8.49
CA GLN A 72 3.80 -34.52 -7.16
C GLN A 72 2.73 -33.99 -6.21
N VAL A 73 1.97 -32.95 -6.59
CA VAL A 73 0.89 -32.38 -5.78
C VAL A 73 -0.45 -32.60 -6.47
N GLU A 74 -1.35 -33.28 -5.79
CA GLU A 74 -2.73 -33.47 -6.22
C GLU A 74 -3.67 -32.63 -5.35
N LEU A 75 -4.29 -31.61 -5.94
CA LEU A 75 -5.21 -30.72 -5.24
C LEU A 75 -6.67 -31.14 -5.49
N CYS A 76 -7.35 -31.59 -4.44
CA CYS A 76 -8.76 -32.01 -4.46
C CYS A 76 -9.64 -30.93 -3.82
N LEU A 77 -10.20 -30.05 -4.65
CA LEU A 77 -11.10 -28.97 -4.22
C LEU A 77 -12.55 -29.44 -4.11
N GLY A 78 -13.29 -28.91 -3.13
CA GLY A 78 -14.71 -29.23 -2.94
C GLY A 78 -15.00 -30.67 -2.48
N ASP A 79 -13.99 -31.38 -1.97
CA ASP A 79 -14.12 -32.77 -1.50
C ASP A 79 -13.48 -32.94 -0.10
N PRO A 80 -14.19 -32.51 0.97
CA PRO A 80 -13.64 -32.56 2.32
C PRO A 80 -13.43 -33.98 2.83
N ALA A 81 -12.44 -34.16 3.71
CA ALA A 81 -12.31 -35.37 4.50
C ALA A 81 -13.47 -35.51 5.50
N THR A 82 -14.10 -36.69 5.55
CA THR A 82 -15.26 -36.99 6.39
C THR A 82 -14.98 -38.03 7.47
N ALA A 83 -14.00 -38.92 7.23
CA ALA A 83 -13.56 -39.91 8.21
C ALA A 83 -12.05 -40.16 8.13
N LEU A 84 -11.47 -40.50 9.28
CA LEU A 84 -10.06 -40.83 9.46
C LEU A 84 -9.96 -42.13 10.25
N ASP A 85 -9.25 -43.12 9.70
CA ASP A 85 -8.84 -44.34 10.38
C ASP A 85 -7.33 -44.34 10.58
N THR A 86 -6.90 -44.18 11.83
CA THR A 86 -5.48 -44.10 12.21
C THR A 86 -4.79 -45.46 12.27
N VAL A 87 -5.56 -46.55 12.36
CA VAL A 87 -5.05 -47.94 12.37
C VAL A 87 -4.83 -48.41 10.94
N ALA A 88 -5.81 -48.22 10.08
CA ALA A 88 -5.71 -48.55 8.65
C ALA A 88 -4.87 -47.53 7.85
N ARG A 89 -4.56 -46.37 8.45
CA ARG A 89 -3.89 -45.22 7.82
C ARG A 89 -4.61 -44.76 6.56
N THR A 90 -5.91 -44.53 6.68
CA THR A 90 -6.75 -44.08 5.56
C THR A 90 -7.61 -42.86 5.93
N VAL A 91 -7.79 -41.98 4.95
CA VAL A 91 -8.78 -40.87 4.98
C VAL A 91 -9.86 -41.13 3.95
N ILE A 92 -11.11 -40.88 4.32
CA ILE A 92 -12.27 -40.99 3.43
C ILE A 92 -12.79 -39.58 3.15
N THR A 93 -13.04 -39.26 1.88
CA THR A 93 -13.61 -37.97 1.46
C THR A 93 -15.12 -38.02 1.30
N ALA A 94 -15.77 -36.86 1.12
CA ALA A 94 -17.21 -36.76 0.92
C ALA A 94 -17.69 -37.45 -0.38
N SER A 95 -16.85 -37.46 -1.42
CA SER A 95 -17.11 -38.21 -2.67
C SER A 95 -17.01 -39.74 -2.51
N GLY A 96 -16.56 -40.22 -1.35
CA GLY A 96 -16.37 -41.64 -1.05
C GLY A 96 -14.98 -42.17 -1.43
N ARG A 97 -14.05 -41.30 -1.85
CA ARG A 97 -12.67 -41.70 -2.14
C ARG A 97 -11.96 -42.12 -0.85
N VAL A 98 -11.28 -43.27 -0.89
CA VAL A 98 -10.44 -43.76 0.20
C VAL A 98 -8.97 -43.58 -0.17
N LEU A 99 -8.24 -42.83 0.66
CA LEU A 99 -6.83 -42.48 0.46
C LEU A 99 -5.99 -43.09 1.58
N ALA A 100 -5.06 -43.97 1.22
CA ALA A 100 -4.01 -44.43 2.12
C ALA A 100 -2.92 -43.36 2.26
N TYR A 101 -2.31 -43.25 3.44
CA TYR A 101 -1.25 -42.30 3.71
C TYR A 101 -0.07 -42.91 4.46
N ASP A 102 1.13 -42.40 4.21
CA ASP A 102 2.32 -42.63 5.05
C ASP A 102 2.44 -41.56 6.14
N ALA A 103 1.98 -40.35 5.86
CA ALA A 103 1.79 -39.28 6.84
C ALA A 103 0.53 -38.47 6.54
N LEU A 104 -0.14 -37.99 7.58
CA LEU A 104 -1.34 -37.18 7.51
C LEU A 104 -1.14 -35.89 8.29
N VAL A 105 -1.54 -34.75 7.71
CA VAL A 105 -1.55 -33.46 8.41
C VAL A 105 -2.97 -32.90 8.42
N LEU A 106 -3.50 -32.69 9.62
CA LEU A 106 -4.75 -31.99 9.86
C LEU A 106 -4.46 -30.48 9.91
N ALA A 107 -4.88 -29.75 8.89
CA ALA A 107 -4.81 -28.30 8.76
C ALA A 107 -6.23 -27.70 8.62
N THR A 108 -7.17 -28.26 9.37
CA THR A 108 -8.63 -28.02 9.23
C THR A 108 -9.07 -26.63 9.71
N GLY A 109 -8.18 -25.86 10.35
CA GLY A 109 -8.47 -24.50 10.81
C GLY A 109 -9.55 -24.45 11.89
N SER A 110 -10.43 -23.46 11.79
CA SER A 110 -11.49 -23.19 12.75
C SER A 110 -12.81 -22.81 12.07
N ALA A 111 -13.91 -22.94 12.82
CA ALA A 111 -15.25 -22.50 12.44
C ALA A 111 -15.69 -21.29 13.29
N PRO A 112 -16.53 -20.39 12.75
CA PRO A 112 -17.15 -19.32 13.54
C PRO A 112 -17.92 -19.89 14.74
N PHE A 113 -17.77 -19.23 15.88
CA PHE A 113 -18.59 -19.52 17.06
C PHE A 113 -19.87 -18.69 16.98
N VAL A 114 -21.01 -19.39 16.85
CA VAL A 114 -22.34 -18.79 16.96
C VAL A 114 -22.85 -19.05 18.38
N PRO A 115 -23.11 -18.01 19.20
CA PRO A 115 -23.68 -18.19 20.52
C PRO A 115 -25.02 -18.93 20.47
N PRO A 116 -25.36 -19.79 21.45
CA PRO A 116 -26.58 -20.59 21.47
C PRO A 116 -27.80 -19.74 21.87
N VAL A 117 -28.06 -18.66 21.13
CA VAL A 117 -29.22 -17.79 21.33
C VAL A 117 -30.40 -18.33 20.51
N PRO A 118 -31.62 -18.37 21.05
CA PRO A 118 -32.81 -18.75 20.27
C PRO A 118 -32.95 -17.88 19.01
N GLY A 119 -33.17 -18.52 17.85
CA GLY A 119 -33.34 -17.85 16.56
C GLY A 119 -32.06 -17.46 15.83
N HIS A 120 -30.89 -17.90 16.27
CA HIS A 120 -29.59 -17.64 15.59
C HIS A 120 -29.50 -18.21 14.15
N ASP A 121 -30.40 -19.11 13.78
CA ASP A 121 -30.48 -19.82 12.50
C ASP A 121 -31.63 -19.30 11.61
N LEU A 122 -32.30 -18.21 11.99
CA LEU A 122 -33.33 -17.58 11.17
C LEU A 122 -32.75 -17.04 9.86
N PRO A 123 -33.55 -17.01 8.77
CA PRO A 123 -33.15 -16.36 7.53
C PRO A 123 -32.67 -14.93 7.76
N GLY A 124 -31.52 -14.59 7.18
CA GLY A 124 -30.84 -13.30 7.36
C GLY A 124 -29.82 -13.26 8.52
N CYS A 125 -29.59 -14.39 9.19
CA CYS A 125 -28.44 -14.60 10.07
C CYS A 125 -27.26 -15.23 9.32
N PHE A 126 -26.09 -14.63 9.42
CA PHE A 126 -24.87 -15.02 8.72
C PHE A 126 -23.70 -15.15 9.69
N VAL A 127 -22.61 -15.75 9.21
CA VAL A 127 -21.30 -15.75 9.85
C VAL A 127 -20.28 -15.02 8.97
N TYR A 128 -19.08 -14.76 9.48
CA TYR A 128 -18.03 -14.07 8.74
C TYR A 128 -16.71 -14.85 8.80
N ARG A 129 -16.38 -15.60 7.74
CA ARG A 129 -15.16 -16.40 7.69
C ARG A 129 -14.63 -16.74 6.31
N THR A 130 -15.50 -17.01 5.33
CA THR A 130 -15.15 -17.48 3.98
C THR A 130 -15.55 -16.44 2.91
N ILE A 131 -15.04 -16.62 1.68
CA ILE A 131 -15.52 -15.84 0.53
C ILE A 131 -17.01 -16.11 0.28
N ALA A 132 -17.46 -17.35 0.44
CA ALA A 132 -18.86 -17.72 0.30
C ALA A 132 -19.76 -16.98 1.31
N ASP A 133 -19.32 -16.87 2.56
CA ASP A 133 -20.04 -16.11 3.59
C ASP A 133 -20.20 -14.63 3.18
N LEU A 134 -19.14 -14.04 2.60
CA LEU A 134 -19.18 -12.66 2.10
C LEU A 134 -20.10 -12.49 0.90
N ASP A 135 -20.13 -13.45 -0.02
CA ASP A 135 -21.05 -13.46 -1.15
C ASP A 135 -22.52 -13.55 -0.69
N GLU A 136 -22.80 -14.37 0.31
CA GLU A 136 -24.12 -14.49 0.93
C GLU A 136 -24.54 -13.19 1.63
N ILE A 137 -23.64 -12.61 2.44
CA ILE A 137 -23.86 -11.30 3.08
C ILE A 137 -24.12 -10.22 2.03
N ARG A 138 -23.32 -10.17 0.97
CA ARG A 138 -23.47 -9.21 -0.14
C ARG A 138 -24.81 -9.37 -0.84
N ALA A 139 -25.23 -10.61 -1.09
CA ALA A 139 -26.50 -10.89 -1.74
C ALA A 139 -27.67 -10.40 -0.87
N ALA A 140 -27.66 -10.72 0.42
CA ALA A 140 -28.69 -10.32 1.37
C ALA A 140 -28.71 -8.80 1.65
N ALA A 141 -27.55 -8.13 1.62
CA ALA A 141 -27.43 -6.70 1.86
C ALA A 141 -28.16 -5.82 0.82
N LYS A 142 -28.45 -6.33 -0.39
CA LYS A 142 -29.09 -5.54 -1.47
C LYS A 142 -30.50 -5.07 -1.13
N ASP A 143 -31.22 -5.84 -0.33
CA ASP A 143 -32.65 -5.65 -0.08
C ASP A 143 -32.94 -5.07 1.31
N VAL A 144 -31.90 -4.66 2.04
CA VAL A 144 -32.01 -4.22 3.44
C VAL A 144 -31.25 -2.92 3.70
N GLY A 145 -31.68 -2.16 4.70
CA GLY A 145 -31.10 -0.84 5.03
C GLY A 145 -30.20 -0.82 6.27
N SER A 146 -30.17 -1.89 7.06
CA SER A 146 -29.42 -1.97 8.33
C SER A 146 -28.84 -3.36 8.55
N GLY A 147 -27.73 -3.40 9.30
CA GLY A 147 -27.02 -4.62 9.64
C GLY A 147 -26.46 -4.58 11.07
N VAL A 148 -26.54 -5.69 11.79
CA VAL A 148 -25.97 -5.83 13.14
C VAL A 148 -24.87 -6.89 13.13
N VAL A 149 -23.75 -6.60 13.78
CA VAL A 149 -22.67 -7.57 14.04
C VAL A 149 -22.63 -7.91 15.52
N VAL A 150 -22.69 -9.20 15.86
CA VAL A 150 -22.53 -9.70 17.22
C VAL A 150 -21.07 -10.12 17.42
N GLY A 151 -20.35 -9.34 18.21
CA GLY A 151 -18.92 -9.47 18.47
C GLY A 151 -18.17 -8.20 18.05
N GLY A 152 -17.49 -7.57 19.00
CA GLY A 152 -16.64 -6.39 18.85
C GLY A 152 -15.15 -6.70 18.86
N GLY A 153 -14.78 -7.94 18.54
CA GLY A 153 -13.39 -8.33 18.28
C GLY A 153 -12.91 -7.94 16.89
N LEU A 154 -11.69 -8.36 16.52
CA LEU A 154 -11.08 -8.08 15.21
C LEU A 154 -12.01 -8.38 14.03
N LEU A 155 -12.43 -9.63 13.88
CA LEU A 155 -13.30 -10.06 12.79
C LEU A 155 -14.68 -9.38 12.82
N GLY A 156 -15.16 -9.00 14.01
CA GLY A 156 -16.44 -8.33 14.17
C GLY A 156 -16.39 -6.89 13.66
N LEU A 157 -15.31 -6.17 13.96
CA LEU A 157 -15.08 -4.83 13.43
C LEU A 157 -14.82 -4.83 11.92
N GLU A 158 -14.15 -5.86 11.39
CA GLU A 158 -14.01 -6.05 9.95
C GLU A 158 -15.36 -6.33 9.28
N ALA A 159 -16.17 -7.24 9.83
CA ALA A 159 -17.53 -7.49 9.34
C ALA A 159 -18.39 -6.22 9.38
N ALA A 160 -18.29 -5.41 10.45
CA ALA A 160 -19.01 -4.14 10.56
C ALA A 160 -18.56 -3.15 9.47
N ASN A 161 -17.27 -3.12 9.13
CA ASN A 161 -16.79 -2.32 8.00
C ASN A 161 -17.37 -2.80 6.67
N VAL A 162 -17.48 -4.12 6.48
CA VAL A 162 -18.08 -4.69 5.27
C VAL A 162 -19.54 -4.27 5.14
N LEU A 163 -20.34 -4.41 6.20
CA LEU A 163 -21.76 -3.99 6.18
C LEU A 163 -21.90 -2.49 5.90
N ARG A 164 -21.03 -1.65 6.51
CA ARG A 164 -20.96 -0.22 6.23
C ARG A 164 -20.58 0.06 4.78
N GLY A 165 -19.59 -0.65 4.23
CA GLY A 165 -19.14 -0.52 2.84
C GLY A 165 -20.21 -0.92 1.82
N LEU A 166 -21.10 -1.83 2.21
CA LEU A 166 -22.31 -2.21 1.47
C LEU A 166 -23.46 -1.20 1.59
N GLY A 167 -23.29 -0.12 2.38
CA GLY A 167 -24.26 0.96 2.54
C GLY A 167 -25.26 0.75 3.67
N LEU A 168 -25.07 -0.25 4.55
CA LEU A 168 -25.98 -0.53 5.66
C LEU A 168 -25.72 0.39 6.86
N THR A 169 -26.81 0.82 7.51
CA THR A 169 -26.73 1.40 8.87
C THR A 169 -26.29 0.30 9.82
N THR A 170 -25.07 0.41 10.34
CA THR A 170 -24.39 -0.71 11.00
C THR A 170 -24.28 -0.50 12.50
N ALA A 171 -24.59 -1.55 13.29
CA ALA A 171 -24.33 -1.59 14.72
C ALA A 171 -23.50 -2.81 15.12
N VAL A 172 -22.69 -2.67 16.16
CA VAL A 172 -21.89 -3.74 16.77
C VAL A 172 -22.38 -3.96 18.19
N VAL A 173 -22.67 -5.21 18.54
CA VAL A 173 -23.03 -5.64 19.90
C VAL A 173 -21.90 -6.50 20.46
N GLU A 174 -21.27 -6.04 21.54
CA GLU A 174 -20.16 -6.73 22.22
C GLU A 174 -20.52 -7.01 23.68
N LEU A 175 -20.36 -8.27 24.08
CA LEU A 175 -20.62 -8.73 25.44
C LEU A 175 -19.67 -8.07 26.45
N ALA A 176 -18.39 -7.95 26.10
CA ALA A 176 -17.41 -7.29 26.95
C ALA A 176 -17.70 -5.79 27.09
N PRO A 177 -17.24 -5.14 28.18
CA PRO A 177 -17.47 -3.71 28.39
C PRO A 177 -16.73 -2.81 27.38
N ARG A 178 -15.93 -3.36 26.48
CA ARG A 178 -15.13 -2.66 25.48
C ARG A 178 -14.92 -3.50 24.22
N LEU A 179 -14.63 -2.81 23.12
CA LEU A 179 -14.18 -3.44 21.87
C LEU A 179 -12.80 -4.08 22.05
N MET A 180 -12.51 -5.11 21.27
CA MET A 180 -11.24 -5.86 21.27
C MET A 180 -10.70 -6.20 22.67
N PRO A 181 -11.50 -6.81 23.55
CA PRO A 181 -11.17 -6.97 24.97
C PRO A 181 -9.90 -7.80 25.24
N VAL A 182 -9.47 -8.60 24.25
CA VAL A 182 -8.23 -9.38 24.29
C VAL A 182 -7.00 -8.51 24.01
N GLN A 183 -7.10 -7.51 23.12
CA GLN A 183 -5.96 -6.72 22.65
C GLN A 183 -5.85 -5.37 23.34
N VAL A 184 -6.97 -4.72 23.69
CA VAL A 184 -6.95 -3.36 24.24
C VAL A 184 -7.48 -3.32 25.67
N ASP A 185 -6.88 -2.43 26.45
CA ASP A 185 -7.32 -2.09 27.79
C ASP A 185 -8.47 -1.08 27.77
N GLU A 186 -8.89 -0.59 28.94
CA GLU A 186 -10.04 0.31 29.06
C GLU A 186 -9.82 1.64 28.32
N GLY A 187 -8.65 2.27 28.49
CA GLY A 187 -8.30 3.53 27.83
C GLY A 187 -8.22 3.39 26.31
N GLY A 188 -7.54 2.36 25.82
CA GLY A 188 -7.47 2.06 24.38
C GLY A 188 -8.84 1.72 23.80
N GLY A 189 -9.66 0.96 24.53
CA GLY A 189 -11.03 0.62 24.13
C GLY A 189 -11.95 1.84 24.03
N ALA A 190 -11.83 2.80 24.93
CA ALA A 190 -12.60 4.05 24.88
C ALA A 190 -12.25 4.90 23.65
N LEU A 191 -10.97 5.04 23.33
CA LEU A 191 -10.52 5.73 22.12
C LEU A 191 -10.99 5.00 20.86
N LEU A 192 -10.82 3.68 20.81
CA LEU A 192 -11.23 2.85 19.68
C LEU A 192 -12.73 3.02 19.43
N ARG A 193 -13.58 2.89 20.47
CA ARG A 193 -15.02 3.10 20.37
C ARG A 193 -15.37 4.44 19.72
N ARG A 194 -14.77 5.53 20.20
CA ARG A 194 -15.01 6.88 19.66
C ARG A 194 -14.65 6.98 18.18
N GLN A 195 -13.52 6.39 17.77
CA GLN A 195 -13.11 6.39 16.37
C GLN A 195 -14.05 5.55 15.50
N ILE A 196 -14.49 4.38 15.97
CA ILE A 196 -15.46 3.55 15.25
C ILE A 196 -16.82 4.27 15.12
N GLU A 197 -17.32 4.88 16.20
CA GLU A 197 -18.57 5.65 16.18
C GLU A 197 -18.49 6.87 15.24
N SER A 198 -17.32 7.51 15.12
CA SER A 198 -17.11 8.62 14.17
C SER A 198 -17.24 8.21 12.70
N LEU A 199 -17.16 6.91 12.40
CA LEU A 199 -17.36 6.35 11.06
C LEU A 199 -18.83 6.02 10.77
N GLY A 200 -19.74 6.28 11.72
CA GLY A 200 -21.17 6.00 11.60
C GLY A 200 -21.58 4.59 12.01
N ILE A 201 -20.74 3.86 12.75
CA ILE A 201 -21.05 2.53 13.30
C ILE A 201 -21.49 2.68 14.76
N THR A 202 -22.70 2.26 15.10
CA THR A 202 -23.18 2.30 16.49
C THR A 202 -22.56 1.16 17.30
N VAL A 203 -22.08 1.43 18.52
CA VAL A 203 -21.42 0.43 19.37
C VAL A 203 -22.17 0.23 20.68
N HIS A 204 -22.58 -1.01 20.94
CA HIS A 204 -23.20 -1.47 22.18
C HIS A 204 -22.25 -2.44 22.90
N CYS A 205 -21.48 -1.95 23.87
CA CYS A 205 -20.62 -2.78 24.72
C CYS A 205 -21.30 -3.13 26.04
N GLY A 206 -20.89 -4.22 26.68
CA GLY A 206 -21.45 -4.70 27.94
C GLY A 206 -22.84 -5.32 27.78
N VAL A 207 -23.23 -5.63 26.54
CA VAL A 207 -24.58 -6.09 26.19
C VAL A 207 -24.48 -7.32 25.31
N SER A 208 -25.38 -8.28 25.53
CA SER A 208 -25.47 -9.51 24.74
C SER A 208 -26.83 -9.65 24.09
N VAL A 209 -26.88 -10.34 22.95
CA VAL A 209 -28.13 -10.78 22.34
C VAL A 209 -28.65 -11.97 23.14
N GLN A 210 -29.90 -11.89 23.61
CA GLN A 210 -30.59 -12.94 24.36
C GLN A 210 -31.41 -13.85 23.43
N SER A 211 -32.05 -13.27 22.42
CA SER A 211 -32.81 -13.99 21.41
C SER A 211 -32.95 -13.17 20.13
N VAL A 212 -33.15 -13.86 19.01
CA VAL A 212 -33.48 -13.29 17.70
C VAL A 212 -34.90 -13.74 17.35
N GLU A 213 -35.82 -12.78 17.24
CA GLU A 213 -37.23 -13.04 16.91
C GLU A 213 -37.45 -12.99 15.38
N PRO A 214 -38.55 -13.59 14.86
CA PRO A 214 -38.92 -13.45 13.45
C PRO A 214 -38.95 -11.98 12.99
N GLY A 215 -38.37 -11.72 11.81
CA GLY A 215 -38.14 -10.35 11.33
C GLY A 215 -36.85 -9.71 11.85
N LEU A 216 -35.93 -10.51 12.41
CA LEU A 216 -34.61 -10.08 12.92
C LEU A 216 -34.68 -8.94 13.94
N ARG A 217 -35.59 -9.11 14.90
CA ARG A 217 -35.64 -8.28 16.10
C ARG A 217 -34.84 -8.94 17.21
N LEU A 218 -33.74 -8.29 17.63
CA LEU A 218 -32.82 -8.79 18.64
C LEU A 218 -33.23 -8.27 20.02
N ALA A 219 -33.48 -9.16 20.96
CA ALA A 219 -33.63 -8.81 22.37
C ALA A 219 -32.26 -8.73 23.04
N LEU A 220 -31.96 -7.62 23.72
CA LEU A 220 -30.69 -7.37 24.37
C LEU A 220 -30.76 -7.63 25.88
N SER A 221 -29.63 -7.98 26.49
CA SER A 221 -29.55 -8.30 27.92
C SER A 221 -29.78 -7.12 28.86
N ASP A 222 -29.73 -5.89 28.36
CA ASP A 222 -30.03 -4.66 29.10
C ASP A 222 -31.53 -4.28 29.05
N GLY A 223 -32.36 -5.12 28.42
CA GLY A 223 -33.78 -4.87 28.20
C GLY A 223 -34.07 -4.06 26.93
N GLY A 224 -33.04 -3.65 26.18
CA GLY A 224 -33.18 -3.02 24.88
C GLY A 224 -33.59 -4.00 23.77
N ALA A 225 -33.92 -3.44 22.61
CA ALA A 225 -34.14 -4.22 21.38
C ALA A 225 -33.55 -3.49 20.17
N LEU A 226 -33.03 -4.26 19.21
CA LEU A 226 -32.54 -3.75 17.92
C LEU A 226 -33.30 -4.44 16.79
N GLU A 227 -33.73 -3.68 15.79
CA GLU A 227 -34.31 -4.22 14.56
C GLU A 227 -33.28 -4.09 13.43
N THR A 228 -33.07 -5.16 12.68
CA THR A 228 -32.09 -5.17 11.60
C THR A 228 -32.60 -5.94 10.40
N GLY A 229 -32.08 -5.62 9.20
CA GLY A 229 -32.35 -6.43 8.02
C GLY A 229 -31.38 -7.59 7.84
N LEU A 230 -30.23 -7.56 8.52
CA LEU A 230 -29.20 -8.59 8.43
C LEU A 230 -28.40 -8.70 9.73
N LEU A 231 -28.13 -9.92 10.18
CA LEU A 231 -27.35 -10.20 11.37
C LEU A 231 -26.09 -11.00 11.02
N VAL A 232 -24.93 -10.58 11.50
CA VAL A 232 -23.65 -11.32 11.37
C VAL A 232 -23.14 -11.73 12.75
N PHE A 233 -22.93 -13.02 12.96
CA PHE A 233 -22.25 -13.53 14.15
C PHE A 233 -20.74 -13.60 13.94
N SER A 234 -20.02 -12.88 14.80
CA SER A 234 -18.55 -12.80 14.85
C SER A 234 -18.05 -12.86 16.30
N ALA A 235 -18.57 -13.82 17.07
CA ALA A 235 -18.29 -13.98 18.50
C ALA A 235 -17.03 -14.82 18.81
N GLY A 236 -16.09 -14.86 17.86
CA GLY A 236 -14.87 -15.68 17.92
C GLY A 236 -14.95 -16.97 17.09
N ILE A 237 -13.94 -17.83 17.24
CA ILE A 237 -13.77 -19.07 16.48
C ILE A 237 -13.59 -20.28 17.38
N ARG A 238 -13.79 -21.48 16.84
CA ARG A 238 -13.54 -22.77 17.49
C ARG A 238 -12.73 -23.71 16.57
N PRO A 239 -11.71 -24.40 17.08
CA PRO A 239 -10.97 -25.40 16.32
C PRO A 239 -11.89 -26.42 15.63
N ARG A 240 -11.61 -26.75 14.36
CA ARG A 240 -12.30 -27.83 13.65
C ARG A 240 -11.64 -29.18 13.97
N ASP A 241 -11.95 -29.72 15.15
CA ASP A 241 -11.37 -30.95 15.70
C ASP A 241 -12.23 -32.22 15.52
N GLN A 242 -13.33 -32.14 14.78
CA GLN A 242 -14.33 -33.20 14.67
C GLN A 242 -13.74 -34.50 14.11
N LEU A 243 -12.91 -34.41 13.05
CA LEU A 243 -12.23 -35.59 12.48
C LEU A 243 -11.32 -36.27 13.49
N ALA A 244 -10.53 -35.49 14.23
CA ALA A 244 -9.64 -36.01 15.27
C ALA A 244 -10.42 -36.68 16.41
N ARG A 245 -11.52 -36.05 16.86
CA ARG A 245 -12.39 -36.58 17.91
C ARG A 245 -13.00 -37.93 17.52
N THR A 246 -13.56 -38.03 16.32
CA THR A 246 -14.15 -39.28 15.81
C THR A 246 -13.09 -40.36 15.60
N ALA A 247 -11.88 -39.98 15.20
CA ALA A 247 -10.74 -40.88 15.05
C ALA A 247 -10.05 -41.28 16.37
N GLY A 248 -10.55 -40.81 17.52
CA GLY A 248 -10.00 -41.13 18.83
C GLY A 248 -8.66 -40.45 19.17
N LEU A 249 -8.29 -39.38 18.45
CA LEU A 249 -7.11 -38.57 18.75
C LEU A 249 -7.36 -37.68 19.97
N GLY A 250 -6.28 -37.32 20.68
CA GLY A 250 -6.35 -36.41 21.82
C GLY A 250 -6.89 -35.03 21.40
N VAL A 251 -7.93 -34.55 22.10
CA VAL A 251 -8.52 -33.23 21.88
C VAL A 251 -8.71 -32.51 23.21
N GLY A 252 -8.41 -31.22 23.26
CA GLY A 252 -8.53 -30.41 24.47
C GLY A 252 -9.97 -30.23 24.95
N GLN A 253 -10.13 -29.91 26.23
CA GLN A 253 -11.45 -29.69 26.86
C GLN A 253 -12.23 -28.55 26.19
N ARG A 254 -11.53 -27.51 25.72
CA ARG A 254 -12.12 -26.36 24.99
C ARG A 254 -12.01 -26.49 23.47
N GLY A 255 -11.70 -27.69 22.99
CA GLY A 255 -11.40 -28.00 21.59
C GLY A 255 -9.92 -27.87 21.24
N GLY A 256 -9.58 -28.30 20.02
CA GLY A 256 -8.23 -28.30 19.46
C GLY A 256 -7.53 -29.64 19.62
N ILE A 257 -6.84 -30.07 18.56
CA ILE A 257 -6.15 -31.35 18.45
C ILE A 257 -4.85 -31.26 19.23
N VAL A 258 -4.68 -32.10 20.25
CA VAL A 258 -3.50 -32.10 21.12
C VAL A 258 -2.29 -32.53 20.30
N VAL A 259 -1.25 -31.69 20.32
CA VAL A 259 0.03 -31.99 19.66
C VAL A 259 1.22 -31.74 20.59
N ASP A 260 2.29 -32.51 20.38
CA ASP A 260 3.59 -32.28 20.99
C ASP A 260 4.38 -31.13 20.32
N SER A 261 5.62 -30.87 20.77
CA SER A 261 6.47 -29.83 20.18
C SER A 261 6.88 -30.13 18.73
N SER A 262 6.74 -31.37 18.24
CA SER A 262 6.92 -31.71 16.82
C SER A 262 5.64 -31.54 16.00
N CYS A 263 4.59 -30.96 16.59
CA CYS A 263 3.22 -30.85 16.04
C CYS A 263 2.57 -32.21 15.74
N ARG A 264 3.03 -33.29 16.40
CA ARG A 264 2.52 -34.65 16.21
C ARG A 264 1.41 -34.96 17.22
N THR A 265 0.39 -35.67 16.77
CA THR A 265 -0.72 -36.14 17.61
C THR A 265 -0.36 -37.42 18.37
N THR A 266 -1.32 -38.01 19.08
CA THR A 266 -1.15 -39.33 19.73
C THR A 266 -0.93 -40.47 18.73
N ALA A 267 -1.29 -40.31 17.45
CA ALA A 267 -0.94 -41.24 16.39
C ALA A 267 0.37 -40.80 15.71
N SER A 268 1.34 -41.72 15.61
CA SER A 268 2.72 -41.40 15.21
C SER A 268 2.87 -40.80 13.81
N ASP A 269 1.91 -41.10 12.93
CA ASP A 269 1.93 -40.71 11.51
C ASP A 269 0.95 -39.56 11.22
N VAL A 270 0.35 -38.97 12.26
CA VAL A 270 -0.65 -37.89 12.15
C VAL A 270 -0.18 -36.65 12.90
N TYR A 271 -0.18 -35.53 12.20
CA TYR A 271 0.17 -34.20 12.70
C TYR A 271 -1.05 -33.27 12.65
N ALA A 272 -1.02 -32.19 13.43
CA ALA A 272 -1.99 -31.11 13.31
C ALA A 272 -1.30 -29.74 13.38
N ILE A 273 -1.71 -28.82 12.51
CA ILE A 273 -1.10 -27.49 12.38
C ILE A 273 -2.16 -26.38 12.24
N GLY A 274 -1.77 -25.15 12.57
CA GLY A 274 -2.64 -23.98 12.46
C GLY A 274 -3.69 -23.91 13.57
N GLU A 275 -4.84 -23.28 13.30
CA GLU A 275 -5.86 -23.00 14.33
C GLU A 275 -6.55 -24.25 14.88
N CYS A 276 -6.44 -25.40 14.21
CA CYS A 276 -6.98 -26.65 14.72
C CYS A 276 -6.10 -27.30 15.79
N ALA A 277 -4.83 -26.91 15.89
CA ALA A 277 -3.85 -27.51 16.79
C ALA A 277 -3.86 -26.85 18.17
N LEU A 278 -3.81 -27.69 19.21
CA LEU A 278 -3.60 -27.32 20.60
C LEU A 278 -2.15 -27.67 20.98
N ALA A 279 -1.25 -26.71 20.78
CA ALA A 279 0.18 -26.86 21.03
C ALA A 279 0.55 -26.23 22.37
N GLY A 280 1.23 -26.98 23.25
CA GLY A 280 1.59 -26.48 24.58
C GLY A 280 0.40 -26.06 25.45
N GLY A 281 -0.79 -26.63 25.20
CA GLY A 281 -2.02 -26.27 25.90
C GLY A 281 -2.72 -25.01 25.37
N GLN A 282 -2.26 -24.44 24.26
CA GLN A 282 -2.80 -23.21 23.67
C GLN A 282 -3.21 -23.39 22.21
N VAL A 283 -4.35 -22.81 21.85
CA VAL A 283 -4.75 -22.57 20.46
C VAL A 283 -4.40 -21.11 20.14
N TYR A 284 -3.58 -20.89 19.13
CA TYR A 284 -3.03 -19.56 18.85
C TYR A 284 -3.98 -18.66 18.05
N GLY A 285 -4.82 -19.22 17.16
CA GLY A 285 -5.78 -18.42 16.39
C GLY A 285 -5.16 -17.39 15.44
N LEU A 286 -3.89 -17.57 15.05
CA LEU A 286 -3.11 -16.64 14.23
C LEU A 286 -2.36 -17.40 13.13
N VAL A 287 -2.19 -16.75 11.96
CA VAL A 287 -1.51 -17.35 10.80
C VAL A 287 -0.01 -17.57 11.03
N GLY A 288 0.68 -16.63 11.70
CA GLY A 288 2.12 -16.72 11.96
C GLY A 288 2.54 -17.97 12.75
N PRO A 289 1.91 -18.24 13.91
CA PRO A 289 2.10 -19.51 14.62
C PRO A 289 1.78 -20.74 13.75
N GLY A 290 0.73 -20.66 12.92
CA GLY A 290 0.39 -21.73 11.98
C GLY A 290 1.48 -22.00 10.94
N TYR A 291 2.10 -20.97 10.38
CA TYR A 291 3.25 -21.11 9.49
C TYR A 291 4.44 -21.74 10.19
N ALA A 292 4.76 -21.32 11.42
CA ALA A 292 5.82 -21.95 12.20
C ALA A 292 5.57 -23.45 12.43
N MET A 293 4.33 -23.84 12.74
CA MET A 293 3.95 -25.25 12.82
C MET A 293 4.12 -25.98 11.48
N ALA A 294 3.75 -25.35 10.36
CA ALA A 294 3.95 -25.90 9.02
C ALA A 294 5.44 -26.14 8.72
N GLU A 295 6.33 -25.21 9.09
CA GLU A 295 7.78 -25.37 8.94
C GLU A 295 8.33 -26.55 9.74
N VAL A 296 7.86 -26.68 10.99
CA VAL A 296 8.24 -27.77 11.89
C VAL A 296 7.81 -29.11 11.31
N VAL A 297 6.56 -29.24 10.86
CA VAL A 297 6.07 -30.49 10.26
C VAL A 297 6.81 -30.81 8.95
N ALA A 298 7.06 -29.82 8.09
CA ALA A 298 7.83 -30.03 6.86
C ALA A 298 9.25 -30.57 7.15
N ASP A 299 9.93 -30.01 8.15
CA ASP A 299 11.24 -30.49 8.61
C ASP A 299 11.16 -31.93 9.15
N ARG A 300 10.17 -32.22 10.00
CA ARG A 300 9.96 -33.56 10.59
C ARG A 300 9.64 -34.63 9.54
N LEU A 301 8.86 -34.31 8.52
CA LEU A 301 8.55 -35.21 7.40
C LEU A 301 9.79 -35.58 6.58
N LEU A 302 10.82 -34.73 6.60
CA LEU A 302 12.09 -34.94 5.90
C LEU A 302 13.20 -35.45 6.82
N GLY A 303 12.86 -35.87 8.04
CA GLY A 303 13.78 -36.49 8.99
C GLY A 303 14.56 -35.51 9.88
N GLY A 304 14.17 -34.24 9.91
CA GLY A 304 14.75 -33.22 10.77
C GLY A 304 14.29 -33.29 12.23
N ALA A 305 14.67 -32.26 13.00
CA ALA A 305 14.49 -32.21 14.45
C ALA A 305 13.85 -30.90 14.97
N ALA A 306 13.22 -30.11 14.10
CA ALA A 306 12.61 -28.83 14.47
C ALA A 306 11.48 -28.98 15.51
N GLU A 307 11.32 -27.99 16.38
CA GLU A 307 10.29 -27.97 17.43
C GLU A 307 9.56 -26.63 17.48
N PHE A 308 8.26 -26.69 17.69
CA PHE A 308 7.39 -25.58 18.00
C PHE A 308 7.30 -25.41 19.52
N THR A 309 7.98 -24.39 20.04
CA THR A 309 8.04 -24.09 21.49
C THR A 309 7.09 -22.96 21.90
N GLY A 310 6.24 -22.52 20.98
CA GLY A 310 5.30 -21.43 21.14
C GLY A 310 5.52 -20.33 20.11
N ALA A 311 4.68 -19.30 20.16
CA ALA A 311 4.76 -18.20 19.21
C ALA A 311 4.30 -16.87 19.82
N ASP A 312 4.82 -15.80 19.24
CA ASP A 312 4.42 -14.43 19.54
C ASP A 312 2.95 -14.19 19.17
N THR A 313 2.16 -13.71 20.15
CA THR A 313 0.75 -13.32 19.96
C THR A 313 0.57 -11.81 19.77
N ALA A 314 1.66 -11.05 19.63
CA ALA A 314 1.58 -9.62 19.35
C ALA A 314 0.90 -9.37 18.01
N THR A 315 0.04 -8.36 18.00
CA THR A 315 -0.78 -8.01 16.84
C THR A 315 -0.65 -6.53 16.57
N LYS A 316 -0.38 -6.17 15.33
CA LYS A 316 -0.58 -4.82 14.79
C LYS A 316 -1.62 -4.90 13.69
N LEU A 317 -2.70 -4.16 13.86
CA LEU A 317 -3.93 -4.25 13.09
C LEU A 317 -4.27 -2.84 12.61
N LYS A 318 -4.84 -2.75 11.41
CA LYS A 318 -5.43 -1.51 10.91
C LYS A 318 -6.90 -1.76 10.64
N LEU A 319 -7.74 -1.31 11.57
CA LEU A 319 -9.17 -1.57 11.56
C LEU A 319 -9.89 -0.29 11.21
N LEU A 320 -10.65 -0.27 10.12
CA LEU A 320 -11.49 0.89 9.79
C LEU A 320 -10.70 2.21 9.66
N GLY A 321 -9.41 2.13 9.30
CA GLY A 321 -8.50 3.28 9.25
C GLY A 321 -7.82 3.65 10.59
N VAL A 322 -8.14 2.93 11.67
CA VAL A 322 -7.54 3.05 13.01
C VAL A 322 -6.41 2.04 13.18
N ASP A 323 -5.23 2.52 13.56
CA ASP A 323 -4.12 1.63 13.92
C ASP A 323 -4.30 1.13 15.36
N VAL A 324 -4.22 -0.19 15.57
CA VAL A 324 -4.24 -0.84 16.89
C VAL A 324 -3.05 -1.79 16.99
N ALA A 325 -2.27 -1.70 18.05
CA ALA A 325 -1.21 -2.64 18.34
C ALA A 325 -1.26 -3.11 19.80
N SER A 326 -0.97 -4.38 20.01
CA SER A 326 -0.86 -5.01 21.33
C SER A 326 0.33 -5.96 21.33
N PHE A 327 1.15 -5.92 22.38
CA PHE A 327 2.32 -6.78 22.51
C PHE A 327 2.65 -7.08 23.97
N GLY A 328 3.26 -8.24 24.21
CA GLY A 328 3.63 -8.69 25.55
C GLY A 328 2.45 -8.74 26.51
N ASP A 329 2.69 -8.41 27.78
CA ASP A 329 1.68 -8.27 28.82
C ASP A 329 0.91 -6.95 28.70
N ALA A 330 0.07 -6.83 27.68
CA ALA A 330 -0.70 -5.63 27.37
C ALA A 330 -1.68 -5.20 28.48
N HIS A 331 -2.10 -6.14 29.34
CA HIS A 331 -3.07 -5.91 30.41
C HIS A 331 -2.44 -5.81 31.80
N ALA A 332 -1.10 -5.74 31.89
CA ALA A 332 -0.38 -5.65 33.18
C ALA A 332 -0.77 -6.77 34.17
N THR A 333 -0.87 -8.00 33.67
CA THR A 333 -1.18 -9.19 34.47
C THR A 333 0.00 -9.66 35.33
N ALA A 334 1.22 -9.27 34.99
CA ALA A 334 2.40 -9.53 35.80
C ALA A 334 2.31 -8.83 37.16
N ALA A 335 2.73 -9.53 38.21
CA ALA A 335 2.67 -9.02 39.57
C ALA A 335 3.47 -7.70 39.70
N ASN A 336 2.85 -6.68 40.29
CA ASN A 336 3.43 -5.36 40.53
C ASN A 336 3.89 -4.61 39.26
N ALA A 337 3.41 -4.98 38.07
CA ALA A 337 3.71 -4.25 36.85
C ALA A 337 3.26 -2.78 36.94
N LEU A 338 4.07 -1.88 36.40
CA LEU A 338 3.76 -0.45 36.31
C LEU A 338 3.22 -0.13 34.91
N GLU A 339 2.25 0.77 34.84
CA GLU A 339 1.64 1.22 33.59
C GLU A 339 2.01 2.68 33.32
N VAL A 340 2.61 2.95 32.16
CA VAL A 340 2.89 4.31 31.69
C VAL A 340 1.98 4.61 30.51
N VAL A 341 1.07 5.56 30.68
CA VAL A 341 0.01 5.88 29.72
C VAL A 341 0.19 7.29 29.17
N HIS A 342 0.14 7.42 27.85
CA HIS A 342 0.01 8.66 27.11
C HIS A 342 -1.30 8.65 26.33
N SER A 343 -2.21 9.58 26.65
CA SER A 343 -3.52 9.69 26.02
C SER A 343 -3.72 11.09 25.49
N ASP A 344 -3.82 11.23 24.17
CA ASP A 344 -4.13 12.47 23.47
C ASP A 344 -5.44 12.31 22.68
N PRO A 345 -6.58 12.71 23.27
CA PRO A 345 -7.87 12.68 22.60
C PRO A 345 -7.95 13.57 21.36
N VAL A 346 -7.17 14.65 21.26
CA VAL A 346 -7.24 15.63 20.16
C VAL A 346 -6.59 15.08 18.90
N SER A 347 -5.39 14.50 19.03
CA SER A 347 -4.75 13.77 17.91
C SER A 347 -5.32 12.36 17.72
N GLY A 348 -6.16 11.89 18.64
CA GLY A 348 -6.79 10.59 18.57
C GLY A 348 -5.81 9.44 18.82
N ARG A 349 -4.89 9.61 19.78
CA ARG A 349 -3.82 8.65 20.10
C ARG A 349 -3.93 8.19 21.56
N TYR A 350 -3.79 6.90 21.77
CA TYR A 350 -3.66 6.28 23.09
C TYR A 350 -2.51 5.30 23.04
N GLN A 351 -1.57 5.43 23.97
CA GLN A 351 -0.38 4.59 24.00
C GLN A 351 -0.06 4.24 25.45
N LYS A 352 0.20 2.96 25.70
CA LYS A 352 0.54 2.42 27.01
C LYS A 352 1.75 1.51 26.90
N LEU A 353 2.69 1.64 27.83
CA LEU A 353 3.71 0.65 28.13
C LEU A 353 3.41 0.01 29.48
N VAL A 354 3.62 -1.30 29.55
CA VAL A 354 3.62 -2.07 30.79
C VAL A 354 5.07 -2.43 31.07
N ILE A 355 5.56 -2.07 32.25
CA ILE A 355 6.94 -2.25 32.66
C ILE A 355 7.02 -2.96 34.01
N SER A 356 8.18 -3.51 34.33
CA SER A 356 8.47 -4.14 35.62
C SER A 356 8.40 -3.14 36.78
N ASP A 357 8.31 -3.66 38.01
CA ASP A 357 8.22 -2.90 39.25
C ASP A 357 9.42 -1.97 39.49
N ASP A 358 10.60 -2.35 38.99
CA ASP A 358 11.82 -1.55 39.00
C ASP A 358 11.93 -0.54 37.83
N ALA A 359 10.88 -0.43 37.02
CA ALA A 359 10.80 0.41 35.82
C ALA A 359 11.88 0.15 34.75
N SER A 360 12.60 -0.98 34.82
CA SER A 360 13.73 -1.25 33.93
C SER A 360 13.32 -2.00 32.67
N THR A 361 12.43 -2.97 32.78
CA THR A 361 12.14 -3.96 31.73
C THR A 361 10.75 -3.76 31.14
N LEU A 362 10.65 -3.72 29.81
CA LEU A 362 9.38 -3.66 29.10
C LEU A 362 8.67 -5.02 29.13
N LEU A 363 7.47 -5.09 29.67
CA LEU A 363 6.66 -6.30 29.74
C LEU A 363 5.63 -6.38 28.61
N GLY A 364 5.12 -5.24 28.15
CA GLY A 364 4.11 -5.18 27.09
C GLY A 364 3.64 -3.77 26.77
N GLY A 365 2.57 -3.65 25.99
CA GLY A 365 1.98 -2.35 25.66
C GLY A 365 0.78 -2.42 24.72
N VAL A 366 0.04 -1.30 24.67
CA VAL A 366 -1.15 -1.09 23.84
C VAL A 366 -0.99 0.24 23.11
N LEU A 367 -1.18 0.26 21.79
CA LEU A 367 -1.18 1.48 20.97
C LEU A 367 -2.48 1.54 20.17
N VAL A 368 -3.21 2.64 20.23
CA VAL A 368 -4.47 2.87 19.49
C VAL A 368 -4.43 4.25 18.84
N GLY A 369 -4.85 4.34 17.58
CA GLY A 369 -4.82 5.54 16.75
C GLY A 369 -3.48 5.75 16.04
N ASP A 370 -2.37 5.46 16.71
CA ASP A 370 -1.04 5.47 16.11
C ASP A 370 -0.15 4.34 16.67
N ALA A 371 0.16 3.38 15.80
CA ALA A 371 1.02 2.24 16.09
C ALA A 371 2.40 2.33 15.39
N SER A 372 2.90 3.53 15.07
CA SER A 372 4.23 3.75 14.48
C SER A 372 5.35 3.26 15.40
N ALA A 373 5.22 3.48 16.70
CA ALA A 373 6.18 3.04 17.72
C ALA A 373 6.24 1.51 17.91
N TYR A 374 5.24 0.76 17.41
CA TYR A 374 5.17 -0.70 17.57
C TYR A 374 6.44 -1.41 17.10
N ALA A 375 7.01 -1.00 15.97
CA ALA A 375 8.19 -1.65 15.39
C ALA A 375 9.43 -1.51 16.29
N LEU A 376 9.54 -0.39 17.01
CA LEU A 376 10.61 -0.15 17.98
C LEU A 376 10.37 -0.88 19.29
N LEU A 377 9.14 -0.84 19.80
CA LEU A 377 8.79 -1.32 21.14
C LEU A 377 8.64 -2.84 21.22
N ARG A 378 8.08 -3.48 20.19
CA ARG A 378 7.81 -4.92 20.20
C ARG A 378 9.06 -5.76 20.49
N PRO A 379 10.22 -5.51 19.85
CA PRO A 379 11.43 -6.30 20.12
C PRO A 379 12.03 -6.13 21.52
N LEU A 380 11.65 -5.06 22.24
CA LEU A 380 12.15 -4.75 23.58
C LEU A 380 11.39 -5.50 24.69
N VAL A 381 10.30 -6.21 24.37
CA VAL A 381 9.56 -7.00 25.37
C VAL A 381 10.47 -8.04 26.01
N GLY A 382 10.47 -8.08 27.34
CA GLY A 382 11.36 -8.90 28.17
C GLY A 382 12.78 -8.34 28.30
N ARG A 383 13.04 -7.10 27.87
CA ARG A 383 14.37 -6.48 27.89
C ARG A 383 14.37 -5.10 28.55
N PRO A 384 15.55 -4.60 28.97
CA PRO A 384 15.67 -3.25 29.50
C PRO A 384 15.23 -2.18 28.49
N LEU A 385 14.54 -1.15 28.98
CA LEU A 385 14.15 0.00 28.20
C LEU A 385 15.37 0.88 27.89
N PRO A 386 15.53 1.34 26.65
CA PRO A 386 16.69 2.13 26.23
C PRO A 386 16.59 3.62 26.61
N GLY A 387 15.56 4.03 27.36
CA GLY A 387 15.33 5.40 27.79
C GLY A 387 14.06 5.52 28.64
N GLU A 388 13.73 6.76 29.04
CA GLU A 388 12.54 7.04 29.86
C GLU A 388 11.24 6.61 29.17
N PRO A 389 10.38 5.79 29.81
CA PRO A 389 9.16 5.24 29.21
C PRO A 389 8.23 6.31 28.59
N GLY A 390 8.09 7.47 29.22
CA GLY A 390 7.26 8.57 28.72
C GLY A 390 7.80 9.20 27.43
N ALA A 391 9.13 9.28 27.28
CA ALA A 391 9.76 9.82 26.07
C ALA A 391 9.59 8.87 24.87
N LEU A 392 9.55 7.56 25.14
CA LEU A 392 9.29 6.54 24.11
C LEU A 392 7.86 6.61 23.55
N LEU A 393 6.91 7.22 24.28
CA LEU A 393 5.52 7.41 23.84
C LEU A 393 5.30 8.76 23.13
N ALA A 394 6.07 9.81 23.44
CA ALA A 394 5.78 11.17 22.98
C ALA A 394 6.00 11.46 21.47
N GLY A 395 6.44 10.49 20.67
CA GLY A 395 6.71 10.66 19.24
C GLY A 395 7.93 11.57 18.92
N PRO A 396 8.33 11.67 17.65
CA PRO A 396 9.52 12.44 17.25
C PRO A 396 9.23 13.94 17.35
N GLY A 397 9.41 14.48 18.56
CA GLY A 397 9.16 15.88 18.91
C GLY A 397 9.54 16.22 20.35
N ALA A 398 9.67 15.22 21.23
CA ALA A 398 10.18 15.40 22.59
C ALA A 398 11.46 14.57 22.77
N GLY A 399 12.64 15.20 22.64
CA GLY A 399 13.94 14.74 23.17
C GLY A 399 14.44 13.35 22.76
N ALA A 400 15.50 13.31 21.93
CA ALA A 400 16.40 12.17 21.70
C ALA A 400 15.74 10.77 21.64
N GLY A 401 15.07 10.47 20.54
CA GLY A 401 14.58 9.12 20.26
C GLY A 401 15.72 8.11 20.17
N VAL A 402 15.54 6.94 20.80
CA VAL A 402 16.46 5.81 20.71
C VAL A 402 16.47 5.27 19.28
N GLY A 403 17.62 5.32 18.62
CA GLY A 403 17.80 4.86 17.23
C GLY A 403 17.75 3.33 17.07
N ILE A 404 17.50 2.88 15.84
CA ILE A 404 17.44 1.47 15.40
C ILE A 404 18.73 0.68 15.71
N SER A 405 19.84 1.38 15.91
CA SER A 405 21.11 0.82 16.38
C SER A 405 20.98 0.10 17.74
N ALA A 406 20.06 0.52 18.61
CA ALA A 406 19.85 -0.06 19.94
C ALA A 406 19.06 -1.40 19.94
N MET A 407 18.53 -1.84 18.79
CA MET A 407 17.83 -3.13 18.71
C MET A 407 18.79 -4.31 18.89
N PRO A 408 18.40 -5.37 19.62
CA PRO A 408 19.21 -6.58 19.76
C PRO A 408 19.20 -7.44 18.49
N ASP A 409 20.20 -8.31 18.36
CA ASP A 409 20.44 -9.11 17.14
C ASP A 409 19.33 -10.12 16.82
N ASP A 410 18.69 -10.70 17.84
CA ASP A 410 17.56 -11.61 17.68
C ASP A 410 16.20 -10.90 17.49
N ALA A 411 16.18 -9.56 17.46
CA ALA A 411 14.97 -8.78 17.18
C ALA A 411 14.38 -9.13 15.81
N GLN A 412 13.10 -9.50 15.78
CA GLN A 412 12.41 -9.80 14.53
C GLN A 412 12.11 -8.51 13.75
N VAL A 413 12.76 -8.34 12.60
CA VAL A 413 12.64 -7.20 11.68
C VAL A 413 11.48 -7.40 10.70
N CYS A 414 11.27 -8.62 10.21
CA CYS A 414 10.16 -8.97 9.32
C CYS A 414 9.24 -10.02 9.96
N SER A 415 8.03 -9.61 10.34
CA SER A 415 7.05 -10.53 10.93
C SER A 415 6.52 -11.57 9.94
N CYS A 416 6.30 -11.19 8.68
CA CYS A 416 5.75 -12.09 7.65
C CYS A 416 6.64 -13.30 7.33
N HIS A 417 7.95 -13.11 7.40
CA HIS A 417 8.95 -14.11 7.00
C HIS A 417 9.89 -14.50 8.14
N ALA A 418 9.56 -14.13 9.37
CA ALA A 418 10.35 -14.41 10.56
C ALA A 418 11.85 -14.01 10.48
N VAL A 419 12.16 -12.90 9.81
CA VAL A 419 13.55 -12.45 9.61
C VAL A 419 14.00 -11.55 10.76
N THR A 420 15.13 -11.88 11.37
CA THR A 420 15.75 -11.16 12.49
C THR A 420 16.77 -10.09 12.06
N LYS A 421 17.12 -9.18 12.95
CA LYS A 421 18.19 -8.17 12.75
C LYS A 421 19.53 -8.86 12.45
N ALA A 422 19.84 -9.97 13.11
CA ALA A 422 21.03 -10.78 12.88
C ALA A 422 21.06 -11.33 11.46
N GLN A 423 19.95 -11.87 10.96
CA GLN A 423 19.86 -12.39 9.59
C GLN A 423 20.00 -11.27 8.55
N ILE A 424 19.41 -10.09 8.80
CA ILE A 424 19.64 -8.92 7.94
C ILE A 424 21.10 -8.47 8.00
N ARG A 425 21.69 -8.35 9.19
CA ARG A 425 23.10 -7.97 9.35
C ARG A 425 24.03 -8.98 8.69
N CYS A 426 23.83 -10.27 8.89
CA CYS A 426 24.60 -11.35 8.25
C CYS A 426 24.45 -11.30 6.72
N ALA A 427 23.24 -11.07 6.21
CA ALA A 427 23.03 -10.86 4.78
C ALA A 427 23.83 -9.65 4.24
N ILE A 428 23.95 -8.59 5.04
CA ILE A 428 24.76 -7.41 4.71
C ILE A 428 26.26 -7.70 4.79
N THR A 429 26.75 -8.21 5.91
CA THR A 429 28.19 -8.31 6.23
C THR A 429 28.85 -9.56 5.66
N GLU A 430 28.12 -10.66 5.52
CA GLU A 430 28.66 -11.95 5.08
C GLU A 430 28.19 -12.31 3.66
N SER A 431 26.94 -12.02 3.32
CA SER A 431 26.39 -12.28 1.97
C SER A 431 26.52 -11.09 1.02
N GLY A 432 27.06 -9.96 1.48
CA GLY A 432 27.36 -8.78 0.65
C GLY A 432 26.13 -8.03 0.11
N CYS A 433 24.97 -8.14 0.77
CA CYS A 433 23.78 -7.40 0.35
C CYS A 433 23.97 -5.89 0.59
N ALA A 434 24.09 -5.13 -0.50
CA ALA A 434 24.34 -3.68 -0.45
C ALA A 434 23.10 -2.80 -0.64
N ASP A 435 21.94 -3.39 -0.94
CA ASP A 435 20.69 -2.66 -1.15
C ASP A 435 19.43 -3.45 -0.71
N VAL A 436 18.28 -2.77 -0.72
CA VAL A 436 17.00 -3.38 -0.31
C VAL A 436 16.55 -4.50 -1.25
N PRO A 437 16.66 -4.39 -2.59
CA PRO A 437 16.39 -5.51 -3.49
C PRO A 437 17.22 -6.78 -3.19
N ALA A 438 18.52 -6.64 -2.94
CA ALA A 438 19.41 -7.74 -2.57
C ALA A 438 18.98 -8.37 -1.23
N LEU A 439 18.68 -7.53 -0.23
CA LEU A 439 18.13 -8.00 1.04
C LEU A 439 16.80 -8.75 0.89
N LYS A 440 15.90 -8.25 0.03
CA LYS A 440 14.62 -8.91 -0.28
C LYS A 440 14.85 -10.28 -0.93
N SER A 441 15.79 -10.37 -1.87
CA SER A 441 16.10 -11.62 -2.55
C SER A 441 16.71 -12.65 -1.58
N CYS A 442 17.69 -12.20 -0.79
CA CYS A 442 18.46 -13.04 0.13
C CYS A 442 17.64 -13.51 1.34
N THR A 443 16.89 -12.60 1.97
CA THR A 443 16.23 -12.86 3.27
C THR A 443 14.72 -12.99 3.19
N LYS A 444 14.11 -12.70 2.03
CA LYS A 444 12.66 -12.53 1.84
C LYS A 444 12.03 -11.38 2.65
N ALA A 445 12.78 -10.69 3.52
CA ALA A 445 12.26 -9.56 4.28
C ALA A 445 11.70 -8.47 3.35
N GLY A 446 10.46 -8.04 3.58
CA GLY A 446 9.80 -7.00 2.79
C GLY A 446 9.16 -7.48 1.48
N THR A 447 9.02 -8.81 1.29
CA THR A 447 8.29 -9.42 0.16
C THR A 447 6.86 -9.86 0.51
N GLY A 448 6.50 -9.90 1.81
CA GLY A 448 5.14 -10.14 2.31
C GLY A 448 4.32 -8.84 2.38
N CYS A 449 4.01 -8.37 3.59
CA CYS A 449 3.23 -7.12 3.78
C CYS A 449 4.02 -5.81 3.54
N GLY A 450 5.35 -5.90 3.36
CA GLY A 450 6.21 -4.74 3.08
C GLY A 450 6.50 -3.80 4.26
N SER A 451 5.93 -4.05 5.45
CA SER A 451 6.03 -3.14 6.62
C SER A 451 7.47 -2.88 7.10
N CYS A 452 8.37 -3.84 6.88
CA CYS A 452 9.76 -3.75 7.32
C CYS A 452 10.70 -3.06 6.31
N VAL A 453 10.22 -2.69 5.10
CA VAL A 453 11.05 -2.13 4.02
C VAL A 453 11.77 -0.83 4.42
N PRO A 454 11.14 0.13 5.13
CA PRO A 454 11.85 1.33 5.62
C PRO A 454 13.01 0.97 6.56
N MET A 455 12.79 -0.05 7.42
CA MET A 455 13.77 -0.50 8.41
C MET A 455 14.97 -1.20 7.76
N LEU A 456 14.79 -1.87 6.61
CA LEU A 456 15.90 -2.45 5.84
C LEU A 456 16.88 -1.39 5.35
N LYS A 457 16.37 -0.23 4.88
CA LYS A 457 17.22 0.90 4.46
C LYS A 457 18.05 1.44 5.61
N GLN A 458 17.44 1.59 6.78
CA GLN A 458 18.11 2.10 7.98
C GLN A 458 19.16 1.10 8.51
N LEU A 459 18.90 -0.21 8.42
CA LEU A 459 19.86 -1.25 8.81
C LEU A 459 21.06 -1.33 7.85
N LEU A 460 20.88 -1.15 6.54
CA LEU A 460 21.97 -1.02 5.58
C LEU A 460 22.92 0.11 5.97
N THR A 461 22.37 1.30 6.23
CA THR A 461 23.15 2.47 6.68
C THR A 461 23.83 2.22 8.03
N ALA A 462 23.12 1.61 9.00
CA ALA A 462 23.67 1.32 10.33
C ALA A 462 24.80 0.28 10.32
N CYS A 463 24.82 -0.63 9.34
CA CYS A 463 25.89 -1.62 9.17
C CYS A 463 27.10 -1.08 8.39
N GLY A 464 27.15 0.23 8.14
CA GLY A 464 28.26 0.85 7.43
C GLY A 464 28.31 0.53 5.93
N VAL A 465 27.20 0.04 5.36
CA VAL A 465 27.07 -0.01 3.90
C VAL A 465 26.94 1.44 3.45
N GLU A 466 28.02 1.97 2.86
CA GLU A 466 27.92 3.15 2.03
C GLU A 466 26.93 2.81 0.92
N GLN A 467 25.71 3.35 1.05
CA GLN A 467 24.77 3.29 -0.04
C GLN A 467 25.40 4.12 -1.15
N SER A 468 25.75 3.44 -2.23
CA SER A 468 26.34 4.09 -3.39
C SER A 468 25.44 5.25 -3.79
N THR A 469 26.00 6.45 -3.83
CA THR A 469 25.34 7.61 -4.41
C THR A 469 25.31 7.53 -5.93
N ALA A 470 25.96 6.51 -6.52
CA ALA A 470 25.97 6.27 -7.94
C ALA A 470 24.55 6.17 -8.51
N LEU A 471 24.32 6.85 -9.62
CA LEU A 471 23.04 6.82 -10.30
C LEU A 471 22.72 5.41 -10.83
N CYS A 472 23.72 4.71 -11.39
CA CYS A 472 23.64 3.33 -11.86
C CYS A 472 25.05 2.81 -12.21
N GLU A 473 25.16 1.58 -12.71
CA GLU A 473 26.43 0.99 -13.19
C GLU A 473 27.19 1.85 -14.22
N HIS A 474 26.50 2.70 -14.97
CA HIS A 474 27.11 3.57 -15.99
C HIS A 474 27.73 4.85 -15.41
N PHE A 475 27.26 5.32 -14.24
CA PHE A 475 27.69 6.58 -13.63
C PHE A 475 27.86 6.40 -12.12
N SER A 476 29.09 6.51 -11.64
CA SER A 476 29.42 6.49 -10.20
C SER A 476 28.96 7.75 -9.44
N HIS A 477 28.49 8.76 -10.17
CA HIS A 477 28.00 10.03 -9.65
C HIS A 477 26.50 9.95 -9.34
N SER A 478 26.06 10.69 -8.33
CA SER A 478 24.65 10.96 -8.05
C SER A 478 24.01 11.86 -9.10
N ARG A 479 22.67 11.95 -9.08
CA ARG A 479 21.94 12.89 -9.93
C ARG A 479 22.43 14.33 -9.73
N ALA A 480 22.59 14.76 -8.48
CA ALA A 480 22.99 16.14 -8.15
C ALA A 480 24.41 16.43 -8.65
N GLU A 481 25.35 15.49 -8.50
CA GLU A 481 26.70 15.63 -9.04
C GLU A 481 26.71 15.68 -10.57
N LEU A 482 25.91 14.83 -11.24
CA LEU A 482 25.76 14.89 -12.70
C LEU A 482 25.16 16.22 -13.17
N PHE A 483 24.22 16.79 -12.42
CA PHE A 483 23.68 18.12 -12.71
C PHE A 483 24.79 19.19 -12.66
N GLU A 484 25.61 19.20 -11.61
CA GLU A 484 26.73 20.12 -11.49
C GLU A 484 27.80 19.89 -12.58
N ILE A 485 28.11 18.64 -12.92
CA ILE A 485 29.06 18.31 -14.00
C ILE A 485 28.57 18.89 -15.33
N VAL A 486 27.31 18.62 -15.70
CA VAL A 486 26.74 19.12 -16.97
C VAL A 486 26.73 20.65 -16.98
N ARG A 487 26.33 21.27 -15.87
CA ARG A 487 26.31 22.73 -15.72
C ARG A 487 27.71 23.34 -15.84
N ALA A 488 28.70 22.78 -15.15
CA ALA A 488 30.06 23.33 -15.09
C ALA A 488 30.86 23.09 -16.37
N THR A 489 30.70 21.93 -17.01
CA THR A 489 31.42 21.58 -18.24
C THR A 489 30.72 22.08 -19.51
N GLY A 490 29.43 22.37 -19.42
CA GLY A 490 28.60 22.78 -20.55
C GLY A 490 28.29 21.65 -21.54
N VAL A 491 28.52 20.38 -21.17
CA VAL A 491 28.21 19.20 -22.00
C VAL A 491 26.73 19.20 -22.41
N ARG A 492 26.45 18.95 -23.69
CA ARG A 492 25.07 19.01 -24.25
C ARG A 492 24.57 17.69 -24.83
N THR A 493 25.36 16.63 -24.75
CA THR A 493 25.02 15.31 -25.29
C THR A 493 25.31 14.22 -24.26
N PHE A 494 24.43 13.23 -24.16
CA PHE A 494 24.63 11.98 -23.45
C PHE A 494 25.88 11.26 -23.93
N SER A 495 26.14 11.22 -25.24
CA SER A 495 27.33 10.53 -25.79
C SER A 495 28.63 11.16 -25.26
N GLU A 496 28.69 12.49 -25.16
CA GLU A 496 29.83 13.18 -24.55
C GLU A 496 29.89 12.97 -23.04
N LEU A 497 28.74 13.05 -22.34
CA LEU A 497 28.68 12.90 -20.89
C LEU A 497 29.11 11.49 -20.45
N VAL A 498 28.57 10.44 -21.07
CA VAL A 498 28.93 9.06 -20.75
C VAL A 498 30.37 8.76 -21.16
N GLY A 499 30.87 9.33 -22.26
CA GLY A 499 32.27 9.15 -22.67
C GLY A 499 33.28 9.79 -21.73
N LYS A 500 32.94 10.92 -21.11
CA LYS A 500 33.84 11.65 -20.19
C LYS A 500 33.68 11.26 -18.71
N HIS A 501 32.46 10.97 -18.28
CA HIS A 501 32.09 10.85 -16.86
C HIS A 501 31.35 9.55 -16.51
N GLY A 502 31.23 8.62 -17.46
CA GLY A 502 30.58 7.33 -17.26
C GLY A 502 31.22 6.22 -18.08
N THR A 503 30.48 5.13 -18.27
CA THR A 503 30.88 3.99 -19.11
C THR A 503 29.68 3.40 -19.84
N GLY A 504 29.91 2.60 -20.89
CA GLY A 504 28.87 1.85 -21.60
C GLY A 504 27.94 2.70 -22.49
N ARG A 505 26.72 2.19 -22.74
CA ARG A 505 25.71 2.84 -23.62
C ARG A 505 24.53 3.45 -22.86
N GLY A 506 24.53 3.35 -21.53
CA GLY A 506 23.44 3.78 -20.65
C GLY A 506 22.26 2.80 -20.60
N CYS A 507 21.50 2.87 -19.50
CA CYS A 507 20.29 2.10 -19.24
C CYS A 507 19.04 2.99 -19.12
N ASP A 508 17.91 2.36 -18.83
CA ASP A 508 16.61 2.94 -18.49
C ASP A 508 16.62 3.80 -17.21
N ILE A 509 17.71 3.77 -16.44
CA ILE A 509 17.93 4.65 -15.28
C ILE A 509 18.59 5.96 -15.68
N CYS A 510 19.80 5.91 -16.25
CA CYS A 510 20.59 7.11 -16.47
C CYS A 510 20.12 7.93 -17.67
N LYS A 511 19.57 7.29 -18.70
CA LYS A 511 19.14 8.00 -19.92
C LYS A 511 18.03 9.03 -19.62
N PRO A 512 16.91 8.67 -18.96
CA PRO A 512 15.88 9.66 -18.63
C PRO A 512 16.36 10.73 -17.64
N VAL A 513 17.27 10.38 -16.73
CA VAL A 513 17.84 11.34 -15.77
C VAL A 513 18.70 12.38 -16.49
N VAL A 514 19.59 11.94 -17.38
CA VAL A 514 20.43 12.86 -18.16
C VAL A 514 19.57 13.69 -19.12
N ALA A 515 18.56 13.11 -19.76
CA ALA A 515 17.57 13.86 -20.55
C ALA A 515 16.91 14.97 -19.73
N SER A 516 16.45 14.67 -18.51
CA SER A 516 15.88 15.67 -17.61
C SER A 516 16.89 16.76 -17.25
N ILE A 517 18.15 16.41 -16.94
CA ILE A 517 19.19 17.40 -16.60
C ILE A 517 19.48 18.32 -17.78
N LEU A 518 19.66 17.75 -18.98
CA LEU A 518 19.92 18.51 -20.21
C LEU A 518 18.77 19.46 -20.55
N ALA A 519 17.52 19.00 -20.40
CA ALA A 519 16.32 19.81 -20.63
C ALA A 519 16.14 20.90 -19.55
N SER A 520 16.54 20.66 -18.30
CA SER A 520 16.50 21.69 -17.25
C SER A 520 17.59 22.76 -17.41
N LEU A 521 18.71 22.44 -18.07
CA LEU A 521 19.85 23.33 -18.27
C LEU A 521 19.91 23.97 -19.66
N GLY A 522 18.94 23.70 -20.55
CA GLY A 522 18.92 24.25 -21.91
C GLY A 522 17.58 24.10 -22.62
N SER A 523 17.32 24.97 -23.59
CA SER A 523 16.02 25.15 -24.26
C SER A 523 15.86 24.38 -25.58
N ARG A 524 16.62 23.29 -25.80
CA ARG A 524 16.42 22.47 -27.01
C ARG A 524 15.19 21.59 -26.86
N HIS A 525 14.60 21.20 -27.98
CA HIS A 525 13.44 20.31 -27.95
C HIS A 525 13.86 18.94 -27.42
N VAL A 526 13.04 18.31 -26.56
CA VAL A 526 13.35 17.03 -25.89
C VAL A 526 13.54 15.86 -26.87
N LEU A 527 13.10 16.04 -28.12
CA LEU A 527 13.23 15.10 -29.22
C LEU A 527 14.32 15.49 -30.27
N ASP A 528 15.19 16.46 -29.97
CA ASP A 528 16.28 16.86 -30.87
C ASP A 528 17.45 15.87 -30.79
N GLY A 529 17.92 15.41 -31.96
CA GLY A 529 19.10 14.57 -32.09
C GLY A 529 19.07 13.33 -31.18
N GLU A 530 20.14 13.10 -30.43
CA GLU A 530 20.23 11.94 -29.53
C GLU A 530 19.30 12.00 -28.32
N GLN A 531 18.76 13.18 -27.95
CA GLN A 531 17.86 13.30 -26.79
C GLN A 531 16.58 12.50 -26.95
N ALA A 532 16.08 12.34 -28.18
CA ALA A 532 14.87 11.55 -28.46
C ALA A 532 14.98 10.10 -27.95
N THR A 533 16.19 9.52 -28.01
CA THR A 533 16.45 8.13 -27.58
C THR A 533 16.67 7.98 -26.07
N LEU A 534 16.79 9.11 -25.35
CA LEU A 534 16.97 9.13 -23.91
C LEU A 534 15.65 9.18 -23.15
N GLN A 535 14.58 9.63 -23.82
CA GLN A 535 13.26 9.79 -23.22
C GLN A 535 12.66 8.45 -22.85
N ASP A 536 11.88 8.44 -21.76
CA ASP A 536 10.98 7.32 -21.48
C ASP A 536 9.82 7.30 -22.49
N THR A 537 9.01 6.25 -22.49
CA THR A 537 7.90 6.11 -23.45
C THR A 537 6.97 7.32 -23.50
N ASN A 538 6.70 7.97 -22.36
CA ASN A 538 5.75 9.07 -22.31
C ASN A 538 6.34 10.36 -22.89
N ASP A 539 7.58 10.70 -22.51
CA ASP A 539 8.28 11.85 -23.09
C ASP A 539 8.67 11.61 -24.56
N HIS A 540 8.89 10.35 -24.97
CA HIS A 540 9.20 10.00 -26.37
C HIS A 540 8.02 10.27 -27.32
N PHE A 541 6.80 9.97 -26.88
CA PHE A 541 5.57 10.21 -27.65
C PHE A 541 4.81 11.47 -27.22
N LEU A 542 5.38 12.28 -26.32
CA LEU A 542 4.75 13.49 -25.77
C LEU A 542 3.28 13.26 -25.35
N ALA A 543 2.99 12.08 -24.80
CA ALA A 543 1.64 11.64 -24.41
C ALA A 543 1.72 10.49 -23.39
N ASN A 544 0.74 10.35 -22.50
CA ASN A 544 0.74 9.27 -21.52
C ASN A 544 0.18 7.98 -22.12
N ILE A 545 0.97 6.90 -22.11
CA ILE A 545 0.50 5.58 -22.53
C ILE A 545 -0.55 5.00 -21.57
N GLN A 546 -1.56 4.33 -22.14
CA GLN A 546 -2.70 3.71 -21.45
C GLN A 546 -2.59 2.19 -21.50
N ARG A 547 -3.45 1.50 -20.73
CA ARG A 547 -3.37 0.05 -20.52
C ARG A 547 -3.48 -0.81 -21.79
N ASN A 548 -4.16 -0.32 -22.83
CA ASN A 548 -4.30 -1.01 -24.12
C ASN A 548 -3.33 -0.48 -25.20
N GLY A 549 -2.29 0.27 -24.82
CA GLY A 549 -1.31 0.84 -25.75
C GLY A 549 -1.72 2.17 -26.40
N THR A 550 -2.92 2.69 -26.13
CA THR A 550 -3.34 4.03 -26.59
C THR A 550 -2.76 5.14 -25.73
N TYR A 551 -3.01 6.40 -26.09
CA TYR A 551 -2.42 7.58 -25.45
C TYR A 551 -3.49 8.54 -24.95
N SER A 552 -3.13 9.39 -23.97
CA SER A 552 -3.95 10.51 -23.54
C SER A 552 -3.43 11.87 -24.01
N VAL A 553 -4.37 12.75 -24.34
CA VAL A 553 -4.15 14.12 -24.79
C VAL A 553 -4.74 15.08 -23.76
N VAL A 554 -3.88 15.92 -23.19
CA VAL A 554 -4.27 16.88 -22.14
C VAL A 554 -3.85 18.29 -22.58
N PRO A 555 -4.74 19.08 -23.21
CA PRO A 555 -4.43 20.47 -23.51
C PRO A 555 -4.28 21.27 -22.22
N ARG A 556 -3.41 22.29 -22.26
CA ARG A 556 -3.20 23.21 -21.14
C ARG A 556 -4.41 24.14 -20.98
N ILE A 557 -4.92 24.22 -19.76
CA ILE A 557 -6.01 25.12 -19.36
C ILE A 557 -5.53 25.87 -18.11
N PRO A 558 -4.77 26.97 -18.26
CA PRO A 558 -4.16 27.68 -17.15
C PRO A 558 -5.19 28.12 -16.11
N GLY A 559 -4.94 27.80 -14.83
CA GLY A 559 -5.84 28.16 -13.73
C GLY A 559 -7.24 27.54 -13.80
N GLY A 560 -7.50 26.63 -14.74
CA GLY A 560 -8.83 26.09 -15.02
C GLY A 560 -9.74 27.01 -15.84
N GLU A 561 -9.22 28.10 -16.42
CA GLU A 561 -9.99 29.07 -17.19
C GLU A 561 -10.02 28.71 -18.69
N ILE A 562 -11.22 28.55 -19.25
CA ILE A 562 -11.43 28.16 -20.66
C ILE A 562 -12.57 28.95 -21.29
N THR A 563 -12.39 29.41 -22.53
CA THR A 563 -13.44 30.09 -23.29
C THR A 563 -14.41 29.09 -23.90
N PRO A 564 -15.69 29.47 -24.14
CA PRO A 564 -16.65 28.59 -24.81
C PRO A 564 -16.17 28.10 -26.20
N ALA A 565 -15.48 28.95 -26.96
CA ALA A 565 -14.92 28.58 -28.26
C ALA A 565 -13.85 27.47 -28.14
N LYS A 566 -12.94 27.60 -27.16
CA LYS A 566 -11.93 26.56 -26.87
C LYS A 566 -12.56 25.26 -26.35
N LEU A 567 -13.62 25.36 -25.55
CA LEU A 567 -14.36 24.20 -25.08
C LEU A 567 -15.03 23.44 -26.24
N LEU A 568 -15.58 24.17 -27.22
CA LEU A 568 -16.16 23.58 -28.43
C LEU A 568 -15.10 22.82 -29.25
N VAL A 569 -13.90 23.36 -29.40
CA VAL A 569 -12.79 22.66 -30.08
C VAL A 569 -12.45 21.34 -29.37
N ILE A 570 -12.35 21.32 -28.04
CA ILE A 570 -12.11 20.09 -27.28
C ILE A 570 -13.24 19.07 -27.51
N ALA A 571 -14.50 19.52 -27.50
CA ALA A 571 -15.65 18.65 -27.72
C ALA A 571 -15.67 18.06 -29.15
N GLU A 572 -15.34 18.86 -30.16
CA GLU A 572 -15.23 18.40 -31.54
C GLU A 572 -14.10 17.38 -31.72
N VAL A 573 -12.92 17.66 -31.16
CA VAL A 573 -11.78 16.72 -31.18
C VAL A 573 -12.18 15.41 -30.49
N ALA A 574 -12.78 15.47 -29.31
CA ALA A 574 -13.20 14.27 -28.58
C ALA A 574 -14.21 13.43 -29.38
N ARG A 575 -15.19 14.09 -30.04
CA ARG A 575 -16.18 13.42 -30.88
C ARG A 575 -15.54 12.80 -32.13
N ASP A 576 -14.72 13.55 -32.85
CA ASP A 576 -14.22 13.16 -34.16
C ASP A 576 -13.20 12.00 -34.07
N PHE A 577 -12.53 11.86 -32.93
CA PHE A 577 -11.57 10.77 -32.66
C PHE A 577 -12.11 9.71 -31.68
N ASP A 578 -13.40 9.75 -31.32
CA ASP A 578 -14.05 8.86 -30.34
C ASP A 578 -13.22 8.68 -29.05
N LEU A 579 -12.93 9.79 -28.38
CA LEU A 579 -12.09 9.82 -27.18
C LEU A 579 -12.92 9.83 -25.90
N TYR A 580 -12.50 9.06 -24.91
CA TYR A 580 -13.05 9.14 -23.56
C TYR A 580 -12.64 10.48 -22.92
N THR A 581 -13.60 11.19 -22.31
CA THR A 581 -13.40 12.54 -21.77
C THR A 581 -13.61 12.56 -20.26
N LYS A 582 -12.66 13.16 -19.53
CA LYS A 582 -12.74 13.27 -18.07
C LYS A 582 -12.25 14.62 -17.56
N ILE A 583 -13.07 15.25 -16.72
CA ILE A 583 -12.65 16.39 -15.91
C ILE A 583 -11.76 15.86 -14.77
N THR A 584 -10.56 16.43 -14.66
CA THR A 584 -9.54 16.02 -13.69
C THR A 584 -9.54 16.92 -12.45
N GLY A 585 -8.96 16.43 -11.35
CA GLY A 585 -8.78 17.22 -10.12
C GLY A 585 -7.83 18.41 -10.26
N GLY A 586 -7.12 18.55 -11.39
CA GLY A 586 -6.29 19.71 -11.72
C GLY A 586 -6.99 20.77 -12.57
N GLN A 587 -8.32 20.73 -12.64
CA GLN A 587 -9.15 21.65 -13.44
C GLN A 587 -8.85 21.58 -14.95
N ARG A 588 -8.63 20.36 -15.46
CA ARG A 588 -8.39 20.11 -16.89
C ARG A 588 -9.33 19.07 -17.45
N ILE A 589 -9.44 19.02 -18.77
CA ILE A 589 -10.13 17.97 -19.52
C ILE A 589 -9.07 17.04 -20.11
N ASP A 590 -9.15 15.76 -19.78
CA ASP A 590 -8.26 14.71 -20.27
C ASP A 590 -9.01 13.87 -21.31
N LEU A 591 -8.38 13.66 -22.46
CA LEU A 591 -8.91 12.93 -23.61
C LEU A 591 -8.12 11.63 -23.77
N PHE A 592 -8.77 10.47 -23.65
CA PHE A 592 -8.11 9.16 -23.66
C PHE A 592 -8.53 8.34 -24.87
N GLY A 593 -7.62 7.47 -25.33
CA GLY A 593 -7.88 6.50 -26.39
C GLY A 593 -7.28 6.86 -27.74
N ALA A 594 -6.50 7.94 -27.83
CA ALA A 594 -5.85 8.31 -29.08
C ALA A 594 -4.79 7.27 -29.46
N THR A 595 -4.78 6.82 -30.71
CA THR A 595 -3.68 6.01 -31.24
C THR A 595 -2.47 6.90 -31.53
N VAL A 596 -1.27 6.31 -31.64
CA VAL A 596 -0.03 7.07 -31.83
C VAL A 596 -0.07 7.93 -33.10
N ASP A 597 -0.68 7.43 -34.17
CA ASP A 597 -0.85 8.11 -35.46
C ASP A 597 -1.92 9.22 -35.43
N GLN A 598 -2.86 9.15 -34.49
CA GLN A 598 -3.86 10.21 -34.28
C GLN A 598 -3.29 11.40 -33.52
N LEU A 599 -2.24 11.21 -32.71
CA LEU A 599 -1.71 12.28 -31.85
C LEU A 599 -1.36 13.56 -32.65
N PRO A 600 -0.63 13.53 -33.77
CA PRO A 600 -0.34 14.76 -34.52
C PRO A 600 -1.59 15.41 -35.12
N LEU A 601 -2.59 14.62 -35.53
CA LEU A 601 -3.85 15.14 -36.09
C LEU A 601 -4.66 15.89 -35.03
N ILE A 602 -4.74 15.30 -33.84
CA ILE A 602 -5.39 15.90 -32.67
C ILE A 602 -4.66 17.18 -32.27
N TRP A 603 -3.34 17.12 -32.08
CA TRP A 603 -2.56 18.26 -31.64
C TRP A 603 -2.53 19.40 -32.65
N ARG A 604 -2.57 19.13 -33.96
CA ARG A 604 -2.72 20.18 -34.98
C ARG A 604 -3.98 21.01 -34.74
N ARG A 605 -5.14 20.37 -34.56
CA ARG A 605 -6.40 21.07 -34.27
C ARG A 605 -6.35 21.86 -32.97
N LEU A 606 -5.74 21.30 -31.93
CA LEU A 606 -5.61 21.97 -30.63
C LEU A 606 -4.67 23.18 -30.72
N VAL A 607 -3.52 23.04 -31.38
CA VAL A 607 -2.52 24.12 -31.57
C VAL A 607 -3.07 25.23 -32.45
N ASP A 608 -3.81 24.90 -33.52
CA ASP A 608 -4.49 25.88 -34.38
C ASP A 608 -5.54 26.69 -33.61
N ALA A 609 -6.18 26.08 -32.61
CA ALA A 609 -7.10 26.75 -31.69
C ALA A 609 -6.39 27.48 -30.52
N GLY A 610 -5.05 27.52 -30.52
CA GLY A 610 -4.24 28.21 -29.52
C GLY A 610 -4.15 27.49 -28.17
N PHE A 611 -4.24 26.16 -28.16
CA PHE A 611 -3.83 25.35 -27.01
C PHE A 611 -2.33 25.05 -27.06
N GLU A 612 -1.77 24.81 -25.87
CA GLU A 612 -0.44 24.25 -25.68
C GLU A 612 -0.55 22.88 -24.99
N SER A 613 0.54 22.12 -25.00
CA SER A 613 0.68 20.90 -24.22
C SER A 613 0.52 21.14 -22.73
N GLY A 614 -0.34 20.35 -22.10
CA GLY A 614 -0.44 20.28 -20.64
C GLY A 614 0.76 19.62 -19.98
N HIS A 615 1.69 19.04 -20.75
CA HIS A 615 2.86 18.29 -20.28
C HIS A 615 2.50 17.19 -19.26
N ALA A 616 1.32 16.58 -19.43
CA ALA A 616 0.85 15.52 -18.55
C ALA A 616 1.72 14.26 -18.62
N TYR A 617 2.46 14.08 -19.72
CA TYR A 617 3.40 12.99 -19.97
C TYR A 617 4.72 13.16 -19.21
N GLY A 618 5.27 14.37 -19.22
CA GLY A 618 6.59 14.65 -18.65
C GLY A 618 6.63 14.74 -17.13
N LYS A 619 7.86 14.68 -16.59
CA LYS A 619 8.18 15.13 -15.22
C LYS A 619 8.36 16.65 -15.20
N ALA A 620 7.25 17.36 -15.36
CA ALA A 620 7.19 18.81 -15.39
C ALA A 620 6.06 19.36 -14.51
N LEU A 621 5.86 20.69 -14.52
CA LEU A 621 4.67 21.31 -13.92
C LEU A 621 3.41 20.81 -14.65
N ARG A 622 2.57 20.07 -13.91
CA ARG A 622 1.34 19.48 -14.43
C ARG A 622 0.09 20.33 -14.28
N THR A 623 0.00 21.21 -13.31
CA THR A 623 -1.19 22.05 -13.09
C THR A 623 -0.93 23.06 -11.99
N VAL A 624 -1.54 24.24 -12.10
CA VAL A 624 -1.76 25.15 -10.98
C VAL A 624 -3.27 25.27 -10.75
N LYS A 625 -3.79 24.54 -9.76
CA LYS A 625 -5.21 24.56 -9.40
C LYS A 625 -5.54 25.92 -8.76
N SER A 626 -6.63 26.55 -9.16
CA SER A 626 -7.08 27.83 -8.58
C SER A 626 -8.47 27.70 -7.97
N CYS A 627 -8.81 28.57 -7.03
CA CYS A 627 -10.22 28.88 -6.78
C CYS A 627 -10.60 30.15 -7.54
N VAL A 628 -11.90 30.45 -7.61
CA VAL A 628 -12.43 31.61 -8.36
C VAL A 628 -12.06 32.98 -7.78
N GLY A 629 -11.33 33.02 -6.66
CA GLY A 629 -10.75 34.23 -6.07
C GLY A 629 -11.77 35.30 -5.69
N GLN A 630 -11.27 36.53 -5.48
CA GLN A 630 -12.11 37.71 -5.19
C GLN A 630 -13.02 38.10 -6.36
N THR A 631 -12.72 37.62 -7.57
CA THR A 631 -13.50 37.91 -8.78
C THR A 631 -14.94 37.40 -8.66
N TRP A 632 -15.14 36.25 -8.01
CA TRP A 632 -16.47 35.62 -7.90
C TRP A 632 -16.83 35.17 -6.48
N CYS A 633 -15.86 34.75 -5.67
CA CYS A 633 -16.14 34.24 -4.33
C CYS A 633 -16.27 35.40 -3.34
N ARG A 634 -17.38 35.46 -2.61
CA ARG A 634 -17.60 36.46 -1.54
C ARG A 634 -16.55 36.45 -0.41
N TYR A 635 -15.76 35.39 -0.32
CA TYR A 635 -14.68 35.25 0.67
C TYR A 635 -13.30 35.43 0.07
N GLY A 636 -13.20 35.61 -1.26
CA GLY A 636 -11.92 35.83 -1.91
C GLY A 636 -11.34 37.17 -1.50
N VAL A 637 -10.09 37.13 -1.07
CA VAL A 637 -9.32 38.30 -0.60
C VAL A 637 -8.44 38.85 -1.71
N GLN A 638 -7.95 37.99 -2.61
CA GLN A 638 -7.13 38.39 -3.76
C GLN A 638 -7.48 37.61 -5.03
N ASP A 639 -6.92 38.04 -6.16
CA ASP A 639 -7.07 37.39 -7.46
C ASP A 639 -6.20 36.12 -7.59
N SER A 640 -6.74 35.01 -7.07
CA SER A 640 -6.09 33.70 -7.18
C SER A 640 -6.08 33.13 -8.59
N VAL A 641 -7.02 33.52 -9.45
CA VAL A 641 -7.10 32.99 -10.81
C VAL A 641 -5.99 33.60 -11.65
N GLY A 642 -5.86 34.92 -11.65
CA GLY A 642 -4.79 35.62 -12.37
C GLY A 642 -3.40 35.16 -11.94
N LEU A 643 -3.17 34.99 -10.64
CA LEU A 643 -1.90 34.45 -10.13
C LEU A 643 -1.70 32.98 -10.54
N ALA A 644 -2.72 32.13 -10.50
CA ALA A 644 -2.59 30.74 -10.95
C ALA A 644 -2.25 30.64 -12.45
N VAL A 645 -2.88 31.47 -13.28
CA VAL A 645 -2.59 31.55 -14.72
C VAL A 645 -1.14 31.98 -14.94
N GLU A 646 -0.68 33.02 -14.24
CA GLU A 646 0.70 33.48 -14.33
C GLU A 646 1.70 32.40 -13.92
N LEU A 647 1.51 31.74 -12.77
CA LEU A 647 2.42 30.69 -12.30
C LEU A 647 2.40 29.48 -13.25
N GLU A 648 1.23 29.10 -13.76
CA GLU A 648 1.12 28.00 -14.70
C GLU A 648 1.82 28.31 -16.02
N LEU A 649 1.69 29.54 -16.50
CA LEU A 649 2.39 29.97 -17.70
C LEU A 649 3.88 30.11 -17.44
N ARG A 650 4.31 30.71 -16.32
CA ARG A 650 5.73 30.90 -16.01
C ARG A 650 6.50 29.57 -15.97
N TYR A 651 5.95 28.55 -15.31
CA TYR A 651 6.68 27.30 -15.09
C TYR A 651 6.31 26.17 -16.04
N ARG A 652 5.55 26.45 -17.11
CA ARG A 652 5.23 25.44 -18.14
C ARG A 652 6.51 24.92 -18.80
N GLY A 653 6.52 23.63 -19.12
CA GLY A 653 7.66 22.95 -19.75
C GLY A 653 8.84 22.65 -18.82
N LEU A 654 8.92 23.22 -17.61
CA LEU A 654 10.06 23.04 -16.70
C LEU A 654 10.23 21.56 -16.33
N ARG A 655 11.26 20.91 -16.88
CA ARG A 655 11.63 19.54 -16.51
C ARG A 655 12.25 19.53 -15.12
N SER A 656 11.95 18.50 -14.36
CA SER A 656 12.27 18.39 -12.93
C SER A 656 12.39 16.92 -12.52
N PRO A 657 13.06 16.62 -11.38
CA PRO A 657 13.27 15.24 -10.95
C PRO A 657 11.97 14.41 -10.86
N HIS A 658 10.84 15.05 -10.56
CA HIS A 658 9.53 14.44 -10.61
C HIS A 658 8.44 15.48 -10.98
N LYS A 659 7.25 15.02 -11.41
CA LYS A 659 6.10 15.90 -11.69
C LYS A 659 5.77 16.83 -10.53
N ILE A 660 5.46 18.09 -10.85
CA ILE A 660 5.14 19.16 -9.89
C ILE A 660 3.67 19.54 -10.05
N LYS A 661 2.97 19.76 -8.94
CA LYS A 661 1.64 20.33 -8.89
C LYS A 661 1.66 21.55 -7.96
N ALA A 662 0.85 22.55 -8.28
CA ALA A 662 0.67 23.71 -7.43
C ALA A 662 -0.81 24.06 -7.24
N GLY A 663 -1.08 24.91 -6.26
CA GLY A 663 -2.41 25.43 -5.99
C GLY A 663 -2.38 26.86 -5.47
N VAL A 664 -3.33 27.69 -5.91
CA VAL A 664 -3.48 29.09 -5.49
C VAL A 664 -4.89 29.30 -4.97
N SER A 665 -5.00 29.61 -3.68
CA SER A 665 -6.28 29.91 -3.03
C SER A 665 -6.39 31.38 -2.70
N GLY A 666 -7.50 32.01 -3.11
CA GLY A 666 -7.76 33.42 -2.83
C GLY A 666 -8.16 33.73 -1.38
N CYS A 667 -8.19 32.74 -0.48
CA CYS A 667 -8.41 32.94 0.97
C CYS A 667 -8.03 31.68 1.75
N ALA A 668 -8.02 31.77 3.08
CA ALA A 668 -7.72 30.68 4.02
C ALA A 668 -8.69 29.48 3.98
N ARG A 669 -9.83 29.58 3.28
CA ARG A 669 -10.73 28.42 3.05
C ARG A 669 -10.16 27.41 2.06
N GLU A 670 -9.13 27.81 1.31
CA GLU A 670 -8.23 26.87 0.66
C GLU A 670 -8.85 25.96 -0.42
N CYS A 671 -9.87 26.43 -1.14
CA CYS A 671 -10.59 25.59 -2.12
C CYS A 671 -9.69 25.01 -3.26
N ALA A 672 -8.47 25.52 -3.45
CA ALA A 672 -7.52 24.99 -4.41
C ALA A 672 -6.68 23.81 -3.88
N GLU A 673 -6.81 23.41 -2.61
CA GLU A 673 -5.99 22.38 -1.96
C GLU A 673 -4.47 22.68 -2.09
N ALA A 674 -4.09 23.96 -2.13
CA ALA A 674 -2.72 24.48 -2.11
C ALA A 674 -1.77 23.72 -1.17
N ARG A 675 -2.17 23.39 0.06
CA ARG A 675 -1.34 22.68 1.03
C ARG A 675 -1.16 21.19 0.72
N SER A 676 -1.90 20.63 -0.24
CA SER A 676 -1.68 19.25 -0.70
C SER A 676 -0.71 19.16 -1.89
N LYS A 677 -0.21 20.30 -2.38
CA LYS A 677 0.59 20.42 -3.60
C LYS A 677 2.08 20.59 -3.29
N ASP A 678 2.92 20.35 -4.29
CA ASP A 678 4.38 20.44 -4.13
C ASP A 678 4.81 21.86 -3.70
N PHE A 679 4.09 22.89 -4.17
CA PHE A 679 4.01 24.21 -3.55
C PHE A 679 2.59 24.79 -3.63
N GLY A 680 2.20 25.59 -2.65
CA GLY A 680 0.87 26.16 -2.52
C GLY A 680 0.90 27.61 -2.10
N VAL A 681 -0.04 28.39 -2.60
CA VAL A 681 -0.17 29.81 -2.31
C VAL A 681 -1.55 30.08 -1.72
N ILE A 682 -1.61 30.82 -0.61
CA ILE A 682 -2.88 31.21 0.03
C ILE A 682 -2.85 32.71 0.28
N ALA A 683 -3.87 33.42 -0.23
CA ALA A 683 -4.00 34.85 -0.03
C ALA A 683 -4.32 35.21 1.43
N THR A 684 -3.74 36.33 1.87
CA THR A 684 -4.08 37.05 3.10
C THR A 684 -4.49 38.48 2.76
N GLU A 685 -4.92 39.24 3.76
CA GLU A 685 -5.22 40.67 3.59
C GLU A 685 -3.95 41.50 3.32
N GLU A 686 -2.79 41.02 3.79
CA GLU A 686 -1.51 41.72 3.71
C GLU A 686 -0.63 41.26 2.53
N GLY A 687 -0.91 40.09 1.94
CA GLY A 687 -0.12 39.55 0.83
C GLY A 687 -0.43 38.08 0.55
N TRP A 688 0.63 37.29 0.38
CA TRP A 688 0.53 35.88 0.04
C TRP A 688 1.38 35.02 0.97
N ASN A 689 0.80 33.90 1.42
CA ASN A 689 1.51 32.86 2.15
C ASN A 689 1.97 31.78 1.17
N LEU A 690 3.26 31.44 1.21
CA LEU A 690 3.86 30.37 0.40
C LEU A 690 4.08 29.13 1.27
N TYR A 691 3.53 28.01 0.82
CA TYR A 691 3.69 26.69 1.41
C TYR A 691 4.46 25.77 0.46
N VAL A 692 5.32 24.90 1.00
CA VAL A 692 6.15 23.98 0.20
C VAL A 692 6.17 22.58 0.80
N GLY A 693 6.41 21.56 -0.03
CA GLY A 693 6.62 20.18 0.44
C GLY A 693 5.34 19.36 0.66
N GLY A 694 4.22 19.74 0.04
CA GLY A 694 2.99 18.94 0.09
C GLY A 694 3.00 17.79 -0.91
N ASN A 695 2.16 16.78 -0.66
CA ASN A 695 2.03 15.61 -1.52
C ASN A 695 0.61 15.02 -1.46
N GLY A 696 -0.13 15.04 -2.56
CA GLY A 696 -1.40 14.29 -2.72
C GLY A 696 -1.20 12.88 -3.32
N GLY A 697 -0.19 12.13 -2.88
CA GLY A 697 0.22 10.82 -3.42
C GLY A 697 -0.03 9.65 -2.47
N PHE A 698 0.73 8.54 -2.65
CA PHE A 698 0.62 7.31 -1.84
C PHE A 698 0.76 7.56 -0.32
N THR A 699 1.64 8.50 0.05
CA THR A 699 1.75 9.03 1.41
C THR A 699 1.33 10.50 1.38
N PRO A 700 0.06 10.81 1.68
CA PRO A 700 -0.41 12.18 1.73
C PRO A 700 0.36 13.00 2.78
N ARG A 701 0.78 14.22 2.42
CA ARG A 701 1.48 15.15 3.31
C ARG A 701 1.01 16.57 3.04
N HIS A 702 0.75 17.34 4.10
CA HIS A 702 0.53 18.77 3.98
C HIS A 702 1.85 19.53 3.79
N ALA A 703 1.82 20.56 2.96
CA ALA A 703 2.89 21.52 2.78
C ALA A 703 3.04 22.40 4.02
N ASP A 704 4.29 22.75 4.31
CA ASP A 704 4.69 23.58 5.44
C ASP A 704 4.85 25.04 5.00
N LEU A 705 4.58 25.97 5.90
CA LEU A 705 4.69 27.41 5.63
C LEU A 705 6.18 27.81 5.48
N LEU A 706 6.53 28.36 4.32
CA LEU A 706 7.89 28.85 4.05
C LEU A 706 8.03 30.32 4.44
N VAL A 707 7.11 31.17 3.96
CA VAL A 707 7.03 32.61 4.23
C VAL A 707 5.58 33.06 4.23
N SER A 708 5.27 34.10 5.02
CA SER A 708 3.94 34.71 5.11
C SER A 708 3.90 36.15 4.63
N ASP A 709 2.73 36.58 4.18
CA ASP A 709 2.35 37.98 3.92
C ASP A 709 3.32 38.73 2.99
N VAL A 710 3.83 38.04 1.97
CA VAL A 710 4.71 38.65 0.97
C VAL A 710 3.94 39.22 -0.22
N ASP A 711 4.50 40.26 -0.83
CA ASP A 711 4.00 40.79 -2.09
C ASP A 711 4.19 39.79 -3.24
N ARG A 712 3.50 40.02 -4.36
CA ARG A 712 3.50 39.13 -5.53
C ARG A 712 4.88 38.96 -6.16
N GLU A 713 5.70 40.01 -6.22
CA GLU A 713 7.04 39.96 -6.82
C GLU A 713 7.97 39.11 -5.96
N THR A 714 7.96 39.34 -4.63
CA THR A 714 8.69 38.53 -3.67
C THR A 714 8.24 37.07 -3.68
N LEU A 715 6.92 36.81 -3.76
CA LEU A 715 6.38 35.46 -3.88
C LEU A 715 6.96 34.71 -5.09
N ILE A 716 6.89 35.32 -6.28
CA ILE A 716 7.38 34.70 -7.52
C ILE A 716 8.88 34.43 -7.42
N ARG A 717 9.66 35.39 -6.92
CA ARG A 717 11.11 35.24 -6.72
C ARG A 717 11.45 34.04 -5.83
N LEU A 718 10.71 33.85 -4.74
CA LEU A 718 10.92 32.71 -3.83
C LEU A 718 10.50 31.37 -4.44
N ILE A 719 9.42 31.34 -5.25
CA ILE A 719 9.03 30.13 -5.99
C ILE A 719 10.08 29.78 -7.05
N ASP A 720 10.62 30.76 -7.78
CA ASP A 720 11.70 30.56 -8.76
C ASP A 720 12.91 29.89 -8.11
N ARG A 721 13.38 30.44 -6.98
CA ARG A 721 14.48 29.90 -6.18
C ARG A 721 14.17 28.48 -5.67
N PHE A 722 12.98 28.25 -5.10
CA PHE A 722 12.55 26.94 -4.61
C PHE A 722 12.59 25.88 -5.71
N LEU A 723 11.98 26.17 -6.87
CA LEU A 723 11.91 25.25 -7.99
C LEU A 723 13.30 24.94 -8.57
N MET A 724 14.14 25.96 -8.78
CA MET A 724 15.48 25.77 -9.33
C MET A 724 16.39 25.03 -8.34
N PHE A 725 16.28 25.33 -7.05
CA PHE A 725 17.03 24.60 -6.02
C PHE A 725 16.60 23.12 -5.94
N TYR A 726 15.29 22.84 -6.03
CA TYR A 726 14.77 21.47 -6.12
C TYR A 726 15.27 20.75 -7.38
N VAL A 727 15.18 21.39 -8.55
CA VAL A 727 15.64 20.81 -9.83
C VAL A 727 17.13 20.46 -9.78
N ARG A 728 17.92 21.31 -9.14
CA ARG A 728 19.37 21.16 -8.98
C ARG A 728 19.74 20.03 -8.01
N THR A 729 19.09 19.94 -6.85
CA THR A 729 19.60 19.14 -5.72
C THR A 729 18.84 17.86 -5.44
N ALA A 730 17.58 17.73 -5.85
CA ALA A 730 16.80 16.54 -5.52
C ALA A 730 17.23 15.31 -6.32
N ASP A 731 16.98 14.13 -5.76
CA ASP A 731 17.34 12.86 -6.37
C ASP A 731 16.31 12.41 -7.43
N ARG A 732 16.66 11.37 -8.20
CA ARG A 732 15.83 10.79 -9.25
C ARG A 732 14.45 10.42 -8.73
N LEU A 733 13.40 10.90 -9.41
CA LEU A 733 11.99 10.62 -9.09
C LEU A 733 11.58 11.00 -7.65
N GLN A 734 12.36 11.83 -6.95
CA GLN A 734 12.06 12.29 -5.61
C GLN A 734 11.04 13.43 -5.65
N ARG A 735 9.97 13.35 -4.84
CA ARG A 735 8.99 14.45 -4.66
C ARG A 735 9.56 15.53 -3.73
N THR A 736 9.07 16.76 -3.84
CA THR A 736 9.52 17.88 -3.00
C THR A 736 9.38 17.58 -1.50
N ALA A 737 8.31 16.91 -1.09
CA ALA A 737 8.11 16.43 0.28
C ALA A 737 9.28 15.59 0.80
N GLY A 738 9.59 14.49 0.11
CA GLY A 738 10.68 13.58 0.49
C GLY A 738 12.07 14.20 0.30
N TRP A 739 12.21 15.21 -0.57
CA TRP A 739 13.44 15.98 -0.71
C TRP A 739 13.70 16.89 0.49
N ILE A 740 12.68 17.61 0.96
CA ILE A 740 12.79 18.45 2.18
C ILE A 740 13.04 17.58 3.42
N GLU A 741 12.38 16.42 3.53
CA GLU A 741 12.60 15.49 4.64
C GLU A 741 14.02 14.92 4.69
N ALA A 742 14.64 14.69 3.52
CA ALA A 742 15.98 14.13 3.40
C ALA A 742 17.10 15.18 3.56
N MET A 743 16.76 16.47 3.56
CA MET A 743 17.72 17.56 3.68
C MET A 743 18.15 17.75 5.13
N ASP A 744 19.45 17.89 5.38
CA ASP A 744 19.97 18.22 6.70
C ASP A 744 19.45 19.61 7.14
N GLY A 745 18.77 19.66 8.28
CA GLY A 745 18.06 20.87 8.74
C GLY A 745 16.69 21.11 8.07
N GLY A 746 16.27 20.25 7.15
CA GLY A 746 14.93 20.20 6.57
C GLY A 746 14.42 21.54 6.04
N LEU A 747 13.23 21.94 6.48
CA LEU A 747 12.61 23.20 6.06
C LEU A 747 13.40 24.43 6.49
N ASP A 748 14.09 24.39 7.65
CA ASP A 748 14.85 25.53 8.14
C ASP A 748 16.08 25.78 7.26
N HIS A 749 16.76 24.70 6.82
CA HIS A 749 17.84 24.83 5.84
C HIS A 749 17.32 25.36 4.51
N LEU A 750 16.19 24.84 4.02
CA LEU A 750 15.55 25.37 2.81
C LEU A 750 15.23 26.86 2.93
N ARG A 751 14.72 27.31 4.08
CA ARG A 751 14.42 28.72 4.34
C ARG A 751 15.68 29.58 4.32
N ALA A 752 16.75 29.15 4.99
CA ALA A 752 18.05 29.84 4.94
C ALA A 752 18.56 30.00 3.49
N VAL A 753 18.48 28.96 2.66
CA VAL A 753 18.96 29.02 1.28
C VAL A 753 18.05 29.87 0.38
N VAL A 754 16.74 29.62 0.41
CA VAL A 754 15.79 30.20 -0.55
C VAL A 754 15.38 31.62 -0.15
N VAL A 755 15.11 31.86 1.14
CA VAL A 755 14.60 33.14 1.65
C VAL A 755 15.75 34.05 2.06
N GLU A 756 16.70 33.55 2.84
CA GLU A 756 17.80 34.36 3.40
C GLU A 756 19.04 34.41 2.48
N ASP A 757 19.03 33.64 1.38
CA ASP A 757 20.14 33.52 0.44
C ASP A 757 21.49 33.19 1.12
N SER A 758 21.46 32.28 2.10
CA SER A 758 22.62 31.95 2.93
C SER A 758 23.82 31.40 2.14
N LEU A 759 23.59 30.91 0.92
CA LEU A 759 24.61 30.40 0.00
C LEU A 759 25.03 31.42 -1.07
N GLY A 760 24.36 32.57 -1.17
CA GLY A 760 24.63 33.59 -2.19
C GLY A 760 24.33 33.14 -3.62
N ILE A 761 23.38 32.22 -3.81
CA ILE A 761 23.00 31.64 -5.11
C ILE A 761 21.63 32.11 -5.61
N GLY A 762 20.91 32.94 -4.85
CA GLY A 762 19.55 33.38 -5.18
C GLY A 762 19.44 34.00 -6.57
N ALA A 763 20.33 34.94 -6.91
CA ALA A 763 20.34 35.59 -8.23
C ALA A 763 20.66 34.62 -9.39
N GLU A 764 21.49 33.60 -9.14
CA GLU A 764 21.79 32.56 -10.11
C GLU A 764 20.55 31.70 -10.39
N LEU A 765 19.84 31.27 -9.34
CA LEU A 765 18.61 30.49 -9.45
C LEU A 765 17.51 31.28 -10.18
N GLU A 766 17.37 32.58 -9.88
CA GLU A 766 16.44 33.47 -10.57
C GLU A 766 16.78 33.62 -12.05
N THR A 767 18.06 33.79 -12.38
CA THR A 767 18.54 33.89 -13.77
C THR A 767 18.26 32.59 -14.54
N ALA A 768 18.49 31.43 -13.91
CA ALA A 768 18.18 30.13 -14.52
C ALA A 768 16.68 29.99 -14.81
N MET A 769 15.81 30.44 -13.90
CA MET A 769 14.37 30.46 -14.16
C MET A 769 13.98 31.44 -15.25
N ALA A 770 14.56 32.64 -15.28
CA ALA A 770 14.30 33.62 -16.34
C ALA A 770 14.65 33.05 -17.72
N GLN A 771 15.80 32.37 -17.86
CA GLN A 771 16.20 31.70 -19.09
C GLN A 771 15.21 30.61 -19.52
N HIS A 772 14.67 29.83 -18.56
CA HIS A 772 13.61 28.85 -18.85
C HIS A 772 12.34 29.54 -19.37
N VAL A 773 11.90 30.61 -18.70
CA VAL A 773 10.68 31.35 -19.06
C VAL A 773 10.80 31.97 -20.46
N GLU A 774 11.93 32.61 -20.75
CA GLU A 774 12.22 33.24 -22.04
C GLU A 774 12.41 32.21 -23.16
N GLY A 775 12.97 31.04 -22.84
CA GLY A 775 13.29 29.98 -23.78
C GLY A 775 12.17 28.96 -24.04
N TYR A 776 11.01 29.08 -23.38
CA TYR A 776 9.94 28.09 -23.54
C TYR A 776 9.35 28.09 -24.95
N ALA A 777 9.22 26.88 -25.52
CA ALA A 777 8.47 26.60 -26.73
C ALA A 777 7.60 25.36 -26.51
N ASP A 778 6.41 25.34 -27.11
CA ASP A 778 5.50 24.19 -27.02
C ASP A 778 6.06 23.00 -27.82
N GLU A 779 6.19 21.86 -27.16
CA GLU A 779 6.80 20.66 -27.75
C GLU A 779 5.95 20.09 -28.90
N TRP A 780 4.62 20.15 -28.80
CA TRP A 780 3.75 19.65 -29.87
C TRP A 780 3.79 20.55 -31.10
N ARG A 781 3.82 21.87 -30.93
CA ARG A 781 4.10 22.80 -32.04
C ARG A 781 5.44 22.47 -32.70
N GLY A 782 6.49 22.23 -31.91
CA GLY A 782 7.81 21.84 -32.42
C GLY A 782 7.82 20.52 -33.20
N VAL A 783 6.98 19.55 -32.83
CA VAL A 783 6.77 18.31 -33.61
C VAL A 783 6.01 18.58 -34.92
N LEU A 784 4.98 19.41 -34.89
CA LEU A 784 4.13 19.68 -36.05
C LEU A 784 4.83 20.49 -37.15
N GLU A 785 5.83 21.27 -36.78
CA GLU A 785 6.62 22.12 -37.68
C GLU A 785 7.88 21.41 -38.24
N ASP A 786 8.17 20.18 -37.81
CA ASP A 786 9.37 19.41 -38.15
C ASP A 786 9.00 18.02 -38.68
N GLU A 787 9.21 17.80 -39.99
CA GLU A 787 8.85 16.53 -40.67
C GLU A 787 9.60 15.32 -40.09
N GLU A 788 10.83 15.48 -39.61
CA GLU A 788 11.61 14.39 -39.02
C GLU A 788 10.98 13.95 -37.69
N LYS A 789 10.62 14.92 -36.83
CA LYS A 789 9.92 14.63 -35.57
C LYS A 789 8.55 14.03 -35.82
N LEU A 790 7.81 14.54 -36.80
CA LEU A 790 6.47 14.08 -37.17
C LEU A 790 6.47 12.62 -37.61
N SER A 791 7.51 12.17 -38.34
CA SER A 791 7.63 10.80 -38.84
C SER A 791 7.64 9.71 -37.76
N ARG A 792 7.89 10.09 -36.49
CA ARG A 792 7.95 9.19 -35.32
C ARG A 792 6.58 8.74 -34.84
N PHE A 793 5.52 9.43 -35.26
CA PHE A 793 4.15 9.19 -34.83
C PHE A 793 3.38 8.32 -35.83
N ALA A 794 3.86 7.10 -36.06
CA ALA A 794 3.23 6.11 -36.93
C ALA A 794 3.08 4.77 -36.21
N SER A 795 1.93 4.11 -36.35
CA SER A 795 1.63 2.82 -35.71
C SER A 795 2.55 1.70 -36.19
N PHE A 796 2.87 1.68 -37.49
CA PHE A 796 3.84 0.78 -38.08
C PHE A 796 4.73 1.55 -39.06
N VAL A 797 6.05 1.50 -38.83
CA VAL A 797 7.05 2.14 -39.71
C VAL A 797 6.91 1.67 -41.16
N ASN A 798 6.56 0.40 -41.36
CA ASN A 798 6.42 -0.22 -42.69
C ASN A 798 5.00 -0.13 -43.28
N ALA A 799 4.02 0.35 -42.51
CA ALA A 799 2.62 0.47 -42.97
C ALA A 799 1.92 1.69 -42.35
N PRO A 800 2.36 2.92 -42.68
CA PRO A 800 1.74 4.15 -42.17
C PRO A 800 0.23 4.18 -42.49
N GLY A 801 -0.59 4.50 -41.49
CA GLY A 801 -2.06 4.57 -41.62
C GLY A 801 -2.79 3.24 -41.41
N THR A 802 -2.09 2.13 -41.12
CA THR A 802 -2.73 0.87 -40.69
C THR A 802 -3.01 0.92 -39.19
N PRO A 803 -4.29 0.80 -38.74
CA PRO A 803 -4.60 0.74 -37.32
C PRO A 803 -3.98 -0.50 -36.66
N ASP A 804 -3.56 -0.37 -35.40
CA ASP A 804 -3.11 -1.52 -34.63
C ASP A 804 -4.32 -2.41 -34.29
N PRO A 805 -4.39 -3.65 -34.82
CA PRO A 805 -5.54 -4.53 -34.61
C PRO A 805 -5.68 -5.03 -33.17
N SER A 806 -4.65 -4.84 -32.33
CA SER A 806 -4.70 -5.19 -30.90
C SER A 806 -5.43 -4.16 -30.05
N ILE A 807 -5.66 -2.95 -30.57
CA ILE A 807 -6.34 -1.87 -29.86
C ILE A 807 -7.86 -2.05 -30.03
N SER A 808 -8.55 -2.31 -28.93
CA SER A 808 -10.01 -2.45 -28.91
C SER A 808 -10.66 -1.70 -27.75
N PHE A 809 -11.90 -1.27 -27.99
CA PHE A 809 -12.72 -0.51 -27.05
C PHE A 809 -14.11 -1.13 -26.94
N ARG A 810 -14.71 -1.01 -25.76
CA ARG A 810 -16.14 -1.27 -25.51
C ARG A 810 -16.82 0.03 -25.10
N SER A 811 -18.13 0.12 -25.27
CA SER A 811 -18.89 1.26 -24.74
C SER A 811 -19.29 1.00 -23.28
N GLU A 812 -18.98 1.95 -22.40
CA GLU A 812 -19.38 1.91 -21.00
C GLU A 812 -19.74 3.33 -20.53
N ARG A 813 -20.92 3.51 -19.94
CA ARG A 813 -21.47 4.84 -19.59
C ARG A 813 -21.50 5.83 -20.76
N GLY A 814 -21.74 5.33 -21.98
CA GLY A 814 -21.82 6.14 -23.19
C GLY A 814 -20.47 6.70 -23.67
N GLN A 815 -19.35 6.15 -23.21
CA GLN A 815 -17.99 6.51 -23.66
C GLN A 815 -17.18 5.25 -24.00
N PRO A 816 -16.15 5.36 -24.85
CA PRO A 816 -15.25 4.25 -25.15
C PRO A 816 -14.36 3.92 -23.94
N VAL A 817 -14.20 2.64 -23.62
CA VAL A 817 -13.35 2.13 -22.54
C VAL A 817 -12.47 1.02 -23.09
N PRO A 818 -11.16 1.02 -22.79
CA PRO A 818 -10.24 0.03 -23.34
C PRO A 818 -10.62 -1.40 -22.94
N VAL A 819 -10.58 -2.32 -23.89
CA VAL A 819 -10.64 -3.76 -23.64
C VAL A 819 -9.22 -4.23 -23.40
N LEU A 820 -9.00 -4.89 -22.26
CA LEU A 820 -7.72 -5.51 -21.96
C LEU A 820 -7.68 -6.85 -22.69
N LEU A 821 -6.80 -6.99 -23.68
CA LEU A 821 -6.48 -8.29 -24.22
C LEU A 821 -5.87 -9.12 -23.08
N GLY A 822 -6.38 -10.34 -22.87
CA GLY A 822 -5.75 -11.30 -21.99
C GLY A 822 -4.31 -11.58 -22.44
N ILE A 823 -3.50 -12.16 -21.55
CA ILE A 823 -2.19 -12.70 -21.94
C ILE A 823 -2.48 -13.74 -23.03
N PRO A 824 -1.86 -13.65 -24.23
CA PRO A 824 -2.09 -14.65 -25.25
C PRO A 824 -1.67 -16.03 -24.71
N GLU A 825 -2.62 -16.96 -24.68
CA GLU A 825 -2.33 -18.36 -24.40
C GLU A 825 -1.37 -18.87 -25.47
N VAL A 826 -0.20 -19.34 -25.04
CA VAL A 826 0.67 -20.13 -25.90
C VAL A 826 -0.01 -21.48 -26.07
N THR A 827 -0.84 -21.60 -27.10
CA THR A 827 -1.32 -22.89 -27.57
C THR A 827 -0.10 -23.63 -28.14
N ALA A 828 0.33 -24.69 -27.45
CA ALA A 828 1.35 -25.58 -27.97
C ALA A 828 0.84 -26.27 -29.25
N PRO A 829 1.71 -26.51 -30.25
CA PRO A 829 1.34 -27.05 -31.56
C PRO A 829 0.75 -28.47 -31.53
#